data_AF-A0A973JA35-F1
#
_entry.id   AF-A0A973JA35-F1
#
_cell.length_a   1.000
_cell.length_b   1.000
_cell.length_c   1.000
_cell.angle_alpha   90.00
_cell.angle_beta   90.00
_cell.angle_gamma   90.00
#
_symmetry.space_group_name_H-M   'P 1'
#
loop_
_entity.id
_entity.type
_entity.pdbx_description
1 polymer ?
#
loop_
_entity_poly.entity_id
_entity_poly.type
_entity_poly.pdbx_seq_one_letter_code
_entity_poly.pdbx_strand_id
1 'polypeptide(L)'
;SRPEWAFWDATRIIAGTVNEFPFFTFLFADLHAHMIVMPLSLALLGLGVAWARSGVRGPGPCRRWLGLLPPAACLLLMGLLAGAVRATNTWDYPTYVGLTALTVSWATFRRQRARSHSVVAVAAAGGAGLALVLAGNLLFLPFTANFATESSGVQLLTDGSPAGGLWAFLTAQRTSLWEVIQLYGLWLFVAVAAGLALIWRLSGPLVALGFGIMLALIALVGCLLAWPALILTLPLLIGGLWLLWVLYRLPSTSQLPILWATAAIGLVVMVDLVVVKGDVGRMNTVFKFGLHAWTLFALSTAVTLPKLWFGRWGAQRAAAKAPLLVIGVRAALVALVAAALVYPLTATPARLADRWDVTAPHTLDGSAFMASISEARGGPGASLDEDAAAIDWLQQNVQGTPVILEAHLPSYQWAGRIASFTGLPTLLGWEWHQVQQRSVVGAGPTIAAREMTIARIYNSLDTQQALDDLHHYGVEYLYVGGVERTTYDQVGLAKFPLMVQSGDLAVAFQVGQTTIYRVTHPGQPQMLTSDVSLNPPTKQTTPPLLLDEQVDKQPIVNEYAWNGLVRGTPWAALLLWLLVFYGLALLGLPVARLVFGQSADAGWAWARLLGLLLLGYAVWLPTSLGLWHYNAWGVLGGLVVVLMLDLALLAAGGSSQQEADAVLSLPARISGGLRALAASLRERWWTILLSEGVFLGGFATLALIRALNPDLWHPVWGGEKPMEFGFLNAILRSPTMPPYDPFFSDGFINYYYYGLYLVSLPIKICGITPAIGFNLAVATIFGLTLGGAYAVVARITGRARYGLAGAGLVGLAGNLAAIIPAGWSRGLPALQEALANGDLAKLGNSLGDWYIGPTRVIPYTINEFPAFTFLFADLHPHLIAIPIGLLVAG
;
A
#
# COMPACT_ATOMS: atom_id res chain seq x y z
N SER A 1 33.43 13.06 -10.31
CA SER A 1 32.03 13.27 -9.87
C SER A 1 31.28 11.97 -10.10
N ARG A 2 30.51 11.55 -9.11
CA ARG A 2 29.71 10.33 -9.14
C ARG A 2 28.47 10.57 -10.03
N PRO A 3 28.21 9.79 -11.10
CA PRO A 3 27.10 10.04 -12.03
C PRO A 3 25.72 10.06 -11.36
N GLU A 4 25.58 9.40 -10.21
CA GLU A 4 24.34 9.34 -9.42
C GLU A 4 23.97 10.65 -8.73
N TRP A 5 24.86 11.64 -8.64
CA TRP A 5 24.55 12.91 -7.97
C TRP A 5 23.61 13.81 -8.76
N ALA A 6 23.60 13.73 -10.09
CA ALA A 6 22.66 14.52 -10.91
C ALA A 6 21.19 14.23 -10.58
N PHE A 7 20.88 13.02 -10.08
CA PHE A 7 19.56 12.63 -9.59
C PHE A 7 19.19 13.36 -8.29
N TRP A 8 20.13 13.44 -7.34
CA TRP A 8 19.94 14.11 -6.05
C TRP A 8 19.95 15.63 -6.19
N ASP A 9 20.74 16.17 -7.11
CA ASP A 9 20.81 17.61 -7.39
C ASP A 9 19.42 18.18 -7.77
N ALA A 10 18.57 17.37 -8.44
CA ALA A 10 17.21 17.76 -8.81
C ALA A 10 16.24 17.91 -7.62
N THR A 11 16.60 17.44 -6.43
CA THR A 11 15.77 17.52 -5.20
C THR A 11 16.48 18.21 -4.04
N ARG A 12 17.61 18.87 -4.31
CA ARG A 12 18.42 19.64 -3.34
C ARG A 12 18.67 21.07 -3.84
N ILE A 13 17.67 21.66 -4.50
CA ILE A 13 17.75 23.01 -5.08
C ILE A 13 17.90 24.09 -3.99
N ILE A 14 17.04 24.07 -2.97
CA ILE A 14 17.14 24.97 -1.82
C ILE A 14 18.16 24.41 -0.83
N ALA A 15 19.22 25.17 -0.58
CA ALA A 15 20.32 24.76 0.29
C ALA A 15 19.85 24.31 1.69
N GLY A 16 20.39 23.18 2.17
CA GLY A 16 20.07 22.64 3.49
C GLY A 16 18.66 22.05 3.63
N THR A 17 17.95 21.83 2.51
CA THR A 17 16.59 21.28 2.53
C THR A 17 16.40 20.15 1.52
N VAL A 18 15.24 19.47 1.62
CA VAL A 18 14.77 18.46 0.68
C VAL A 18 13.57 19.05 -0.09
N ASN A 19 13.59 18.98 -1.42
CA ASN A 19 12.53 19.52 -2.28
C ASN A 19 12.09 18.51 -3.35
N GLU A 20 11.53 17.38 -2.91
CA GLU A 20 11.01 16.35 -3.81
C GLU A 20 9.71 16.79 -4.53
N PHE A 21 9.43 16.11 -5.64
CA PHE A 21 8.19 16.19 -6.39
C PHE A 21 7.60 14.76 -6.53
N PRO A 22 6.27 14.56 -6.69
CA PRO A 22 5.65 13.23 -6.72
C PRO A 22 6.35 12.25 -7.65
N PHE A 23 6.72 12.66 -8.87
CA PHE A 23 7.42 11.73 -9.76
C PHE A 23 8.77 11.27 -9.21
N PHE A 24 9.53 12.13 -8.52
CA PHE A 24 10.73 11.72 -7.80
C PHE A 24 10.39 10.71 -6.70
N THR A 25 9.40 11.02 -5.85
CA THR A 25 8.94 10.11 -4.78
C THR A 25 8.53 8.73 -5.33
N PHE A 26 7.77 8.71 -6.44
CA PHE A 26 7.37 7.48 -7.11
C PHE A 26 8.55 6.77 -7.80
N LEU A 27 9.47 7.52 -8.40
CA LEU A 27 10.65 6.97 -9.09
C LEU A 27 11.66 6.38 -8.11
N PHE A 28 11.81 7.01 -6.95
CA PHE A 28 12.60 6.51 -5.83
C PHE A 28 11.96 5.26 -5.21
N ALA A 29 10.67 5.01 -5.50
CA ALA A 29 9.90 3.84 -5.08
C ALA A 29 9.84 3.68 -3.56
N ASP A 30 9.78 4.81 -2.85
CA ASP A 30 9.89 4.85 -1.41
C ASP A 30 8.53 5.03 -0.75
N LEU A 31 8.03 3.96 -0.11
CA LEU A 31 6.70 3.85 0.50
C LEU A 31 6.56 4.65 1.80
N HIS A 32 7.23 5.79 1.93
CA HIS A 32 7.07 6.66 3.09
C HIS A 32 5.65 7.25 3.16
N ALA A 33 5.28 7.69 4.37
CA ALA A 33 3.97 8.28 4.68
C ALA A 33 3.46 9.32 3.65
N HIS A 34 4.34 10.15 3.12
CA HIS A 34 4.01 11.20 2.15
C HIS A 34 3.68 10.67 0.75
N MET A 35 4.14 9.47 0.37
CA MET A 35 3.71 8.77 -0.84
C MET A 35 2.35 8.08 -0.61
N ILE A 36 2.22 7.34 0.49
CA ILE A 36 1.03 6.53 0.82
C ILE A 36 -0.21 7.41 1.01
N VAL A 37 -0.05 8.63 1.54
CA VAL A 37 -1.18 9.54 1.78
C VAL A 37 -1.71 10.20 0.51
N MET A 38 -0.94 10.29 -0.59
CA MET A 38 -1.36 11.04 -1.79
C MET A 38 -2.72 10.59 -2.36
N PRO A 39 -3.02 9.29 -2.52
CA PRO A 39 -4.34 8.84 -2.96
C PRO A 39 -5.47 9.27 -2.01
N LEU A 40 -5.24 9.25 -0.70
CA LEU A 40 -6.23 9.68 0.31
C LEU A 40 -6.49 11.19 0.21
N SER A 41 -5.43 11.99 0.12
CA SER A 41 -5.49 13.44 -0.05
C SER A 41 -6.22 13.83 -1.35
N LEU A 42 -5.95 13.13 -2.46
CA LEU A 42 -6.64 13.33 -3.73
C LEU A 42 -8.11 12.90 -3.69
N ALA A 43 -8.43 11.76 -3.07
CA ALA A 43 -9.80 11.29 -2.88
C ALA A 43 -10.62 12.30 -2.06
N LEU A 44 -10.03 12.84 -0.98
CA LEU A 44 -10.68 13.84 -0.13
C LEU A 44 -10.98 15.15 -0.89
N LEU A 45 -10.00 15.69 -1.64
CA LEU A 45 -10.23 16.83 -2.52
C LEU A 45 -11.30 16.53 -3.58
N GLY A 46 -11.26 15.34 -4.18
CA GLY A 46 -12.23 14.86 -5.16
C GLY A 46 -13.66 14.82 -4.62
N LEU A 47 -13.85 14.35 -3.39
CA LEU A 47 -15.13 14.42 -2.69
C LEU A 47 -15.56 15.88 -2.46
N GLY A 48 -14.64 16.78 -2.12
CA GLY A 48 -14.89 18.22 -2.05
C GLY A 48 -15.41 18.80 -3.38
N VAL A 49 -14.81 18.40 -4.51
CA VAL A 49 -15.29 18.77 -5.85
C VAL A 49 -16.69 18.20 -6.11
N ALA A 50 -16.91 16.94 -5.77
CA ALA A 50 -18.21 16.28 -5.94
C ALA A 50 -19.30 16.97 -5.10
N TRP A 51 -18.96 17.36 -3.87
CA TRP A 51 -19.80 18.19 -3.02
C TRP A 51 -20.07 19.53 -3.66
N ALA A 52 -19.09 20.22 -4.24
CA ALA A 52 -19.32 21.50 -4.91
C ALA A 52 -20.29 21.35 -6.11
N ARG A 53 -20.25 20.22 -6.82
CA ARG A 53 -21.07 19.95 -8.02
C ARG A 53 -22.52 19.54 -7.74
N SER A 54 -22.85 19.02 -6.56
CA SER A 54 -24.19 18.50 -6.24
C SER A 54 -25.36 19.51 -6.24
N GLY A 55 -25.12 20.79 -6.57
CA GLY A 55 -26.10 21.88 -6.59
C GLY A 55 -26.54 22.35 -7.99
N VAL A 56 -25.97 21.80 -9.07
CA VAL A 56 -26.31 22.19 -10.47
C VAL A 56 -27.50 21.36 -10.96
N ARG A 57 -28.61 22.01 -11.35
CA ARG A 57 -29.77 21.33 -11.98
C ARG A 57 -29.38 20.88 -13.40
N GLY A 58 -29.32 19.57 -13.63
CA GLY A 58 -29.10 18.93 -14.94
C GLY A 58 -29.08 17.40 -14.86
N PRO A 59 -29.34 16.68 -15.97
CA PRO A 59 -29.32 15.22 -16.00
C PRO A 59 -27.85 14.74 -16.06
N GLY A 60 -27.27 14.39 -14.90
CA GLY A 60 -25.88 13.95 -14.82
C GLY A 60 -25.68 12.77 -13.86
N PRO A 61 -24.82 11.79 -14.19
CA PRO A 61 -24.62 10.56 -13.42
C PRO A 61 -24.07 10.78 -12.00
N CYS A 62 -23.30 11.87 -11.76
CA CYS A 62 -22.84 12.27 -10.42
C CYS A 62 -23.98 12.63 -9.44
N ARG A 63 -25.19 12.92 -9.92
CA ARG A 63 -26.33 13.32 -9.07
C ARG A 63 -26.92 12.15 -8.28
N ARG A 64 -26.78 10.90 -8.76
CA ARG A 64 -27.39 9.72 -8.11
C ARG A 64 -26.59 9.25 -6.89
N TRP A 65 -25.28 9.34 -6.91
CA TRP A 65 -24.43 8.82 -5.83
C TRP A 65 -24.43 9.65 -4.53
N LEU A 66 -24.17 10.96 -4.64
CA LEU A 66 -24.31 11.91 -3.53
C LEU A 66 -25.77 12.33 -3.28
N GLY A 67 -26.70 11.97 -4.17
CA GLY A 67 -28.12 12.22 -4.01
C GLY A 67 -28.89 11.06 -3.33
N LEU A 68 -28.28 9.87 -3.25
CA LEU A 68 -28.82 8.70 -2.53
C LEU A 68 -28.32 8.64 -1.08
N LEU A 69 -27.10 9.11 -0.81
CA LEU A 69 -26.59 9.27 0.55
C LEU A 69 -27.09 10.59 1.13
N PRO A 70 -27.64 10.60 2.36
CA PRO A 70 -27.89 11.85 3.07
C PRO A 70 -26.60 12.68 3.11
N PRO A 71 -26.65 14.02 3.02
CA PRO A 71 -25.47 14.89 3.14
C PRO A 71 -24.58 14.54 4.34
N ALA A 72 -25.19 14.05 5.44
CA ALA A 72 -24.50 13.54 6.62
C ALA A 72 -23.57 12.34 6.34
N ALA A 73 -23.98 11.38 5.51
CA ALA A 73 -23.17 10.21 5.18
C ALA A 73 -21.98 10.58 4.27
N CYS A 74 -22.12 11.54 3.37
CA CYS A 74 -20.99 12.06 2.60
C CYS A 74 -20.00 12.83 3.48
N LEU A 75 -20.50 13.62 4.46
CA LEU A 75 -19.64 14.26 5.46
C LEU A 75 -18.94 13.24 6.36
N LEU A 76 -19.61 12.13 6.69
CA LEU A 76 -19.01 11.04 7.47
C LEU A 76 -17.91 10.33 6.69
N LEU A 77 -18.12 10.05 5.40
CA LEU A 77 -17.08 9.48 4.53
C LEU A 77 -15.89 10.42 4.36
N MET A 78 -16.14 11.70 4.11
CA MET A 78 -15.06 12.70 4.07
C MET A 78 -14.36 12.82 5.43
N GLY A 79 -15.09 12.68 6.54
CA GLY A 79 -14.55 12.63 7.90
C GLY A 79 -13.63 11.43 8.09
N LEU A 80 -14.08 10.23 7.68
CA LEU A 80 -13.27 9.01 7.70
C LEU A 80 -11.96 9.21 6.94
N LEU A 81 -12.02 9.75 5.71
CA LEU A 81 -10.82 10.05 4.93
C LEU A 81 -9.95 11.14 5.55
N ALA A 82 -10.55 12.18 6.15
CA ALA A 82 -9.81 13.23 6.84
C ALA A 82 -9.03 12.68 8.05
N GLY A 83 -9.66 11.79 8.83
CA GLY A 83 -8.98 11.08 9.91
C GLY A 83 -7.89 10.14 9.41
N ALA A 84 -8.14 9.43 8.30
CA ALA A 84 -7.14 8.57 7.67
C ALA A 84 -5.92 9.37 7.17
N VAL A 85 -6.13 10.52 6.52
CA VAL A 85 -5.05 11.44 6.12
C VAL A 85 -4.20 11.82 7.33
N ARG A 86 -4.82 12.18 8.47
CA ARG A 86 -4.09 12.50 9.71
C ARG A 86 -3.23 11.34 10.20
N ALA A 87 -3.80 10.15 10.20
CA ALA A 87 -3.17 8.93 10.71
C ALA A 87 -2.04 8.42 9.79
N THR A 88 -2.18 8.60 8.47
CA THR A 88 -1.15 8.22 7.50
C THR A 88 -0.02 9.25 7.44
N ASN A 89 -0.34 10.54 7.31
CA ASN A 89 0.65 11.62 7.35
C ASN A 89 0.04 12.88 7.98
N THR A 90 0.40 13.14 9.24
CA THR A 90 -0.18 14.26 9.99
C THR A 90 0.09 15.64 9.35
N TRP A 91 1.16 15.79 8.57
CA TRP A 91 1.50 17.04 7.89
C TRP A 91 0.51 17.41 6.77
N ASP A 92 -0.13 16.43 6.12
CA ASP A 92 -1.13 16.62 5.07
C ASP A 92 -2.45 17.20 5.62
N TYR A 93 -2.73 16.95 6.90
CA TYR A 93 -4.01 17.24 7.51
C TYR A 93 -4.42 18.72 7.39
N PRO A 94 -3.61 19.72 7.79
CA PRO A 94 -3.99 21.13 7.69
C PRO A 94 -4.28 21.57 6.24
N THR A 95 -3.51 21.07 5.27
CA THR A 95 -3.67 21.45 3.87
C THR A 95 -4.90 20.81 3.24
N TYR A 96 -4.97 19.48 3.18
CA TYR A 96 -5.99 18.80 2.40
C TYR A 96 -7.35 18.77 3.10
N VAL A 97 -7.39 18.58 4.43
CA VAL A 97 -8.64 18.66 5.21
C VAL A 97 -9.13 20.10 5.28
N GLY A 98 -8.23 21.06 5.51
CA GLY A 98 -8.56 22.49 5.52
C GLY A 98 -9.16 22.98 4.20
N LEU A 99 -8.52 22.66 3.06
CA LEU A 99 -9.03 23.04 1.74
C LEU A 99 -10.37 22.35 1.40
N THR A 100 -10.55 21.11 1.82
CA THR A 100 -11.82 20.40 1.63
C THR A 100 -12.93 21.00 2.48
N ALA A 101 -12.65 21.33 3.75
CA ALA A 101 -13.58 22.01 4.64
C ALA A 101 -13.98 23.40 4.10
N LEU A 102 -13.03 24.17 3.56
CA LEU A 102 -13.30 25.45 2.90
C LEU A 102 -14.18 25.26 1.66
N THR A 103 -13.89 24.25 0.84
CA THR A 103 -14.67 23.92 -0.35
C THR A 103 -16.11 23.55 0.00
N VAL A 104 -16.29 22.68 1.00
CA VAL A 104 -17.60 22.24 1.51
C VAL A 104 -18.37 23.42 2.10
N SER A 105 -17.74 24.22 2.95
CA SER A 105 -18.34 25.40 3.58
C SER A 105 -18.80 26.40 2.53
N TRP A 106 -17.93 26.74 1.57
CA TRP A 106 -18.23 27.70 0.51
C TRP A 106 -19.36 27.23 -0.41
N ALA A 107 -19.31 25.96 -0.85
CA ALA A 107 -20.38 25.39 -1.67
C ALA A 107 -21.73 25.37 -0.93
N THR A 108 -21.71 25.10 0.38
CA THR A 108 -22.91 25.08 1.23
C THR A 108 -23.47 26.49 1.44
N PHE A 109 -22.60 27.46 1.77
CA PHE A 109 -22.96 28.87 1.90
C PHE A 109 -23.72 29.36 0.68
N ARG A 110 -23.17 29.11 -0.52
CA ARG A 110 -23.77 29.58 -1.77
C ARG A 110 -25.15 28.97 -2.05
N ARG A 111 -25.32 27.68 -1.76
CA ARG A 111 -26.62 27.00 -1.91
C ARG A 111 -27.66 27.55 -0.96
N GLN A 112 -27.29 27.75 0.29
CA GLN A 112 -28.21 28.21 1.32
C GLN A 112 -28.52 29.69 1.16
N ARG A 113 -27.54 30.52 0.75
CA ARG A 113 -27.74 31.94 0.48
C ARG A 113 -28.75 32.19 -0.65
N ALA A 114 -28.83 31.27 -1.61
CA ALA A 114 -29.81 31.29 -2.69
C ALA A 114 -31.22 30.86 -2.23
N ARG A 115 -31.36 30.25 -1.05
CA ARG A 115 -32.61 29.68 -0.53
C ARG A 115 -33.12 30.36 0.75
N SER A 116 -32.25 31.05 1.49
CA SER A 116 -32.53 31.57 2.83
C SER A 116 -31.70 32.83 3.13
N HIS A 117 -31.94 33.41 4.32
CA HIS A 117 -31.24 34.58 4.83
C HIS A 117 -29.74 34.30 5.09
N SER A 118 -28.93 35.35 5.09
CA SER A 118 -27.46 35.27 5.21
C SER A 118 -27.00 34.52 6.46
N VAL A 119 -27.65 34.73 7.61
CA VAL A 119 -27.28 34.09 8.89
C VAL A 119 -27.40 32.57 8.82
N VAL A 120 -28.50 32.06 8.26
CA VAL A 120 -28.73 30.62 8.09
C VAL A 120 -27.70 30.01 7.11
N ALA A 121 -27.35 30.75 6.06
CA ALA A 121 -26.34 30.32 5.11
C ALA A 121 -24.93 30.23 5.74
N VAL A 122 -24.57 31.20 6.59
CA VAL A 122 -23.29 31.19 7.33
C VAL A 122 -23.26 30.04 8.34
N ALA A 123 -24.33 29.86 9.12
CA ALA A 123 -24.42 28.77 10.09
C ALA A 123 -24.34 27.38 9.43
N ALA A 124 -25.07 27.16 8.33
CA ALA A 124 -25.02 25.90 7.60
C ALA A 124 -23.65 25.65 6.96
N ALA A 125 -22.97 26.70 6.47
CA ALA A 125 -21.63 26.60 5.92
C ALA A 125 -20.60 26.21 6.99
N GLY A 126 -20.58 26.94 8.12
CA GLY A 126 -19.71 26.64 9.25
C GLY A 126 -19.97 25.25 9.82
N GLY A 127 -21.25 24.88 9.97
CA GLY A 127 -21.65 23.55 10.44
C GLY A 127 -21.17 22.41 9.54
N ALA A 128 -21.27 22.55 8.21
CA ALA A 128 -20.82 21.50 7.29
C ALA A 128 -19.29 21.31 7.31
N GLY A 129 -18.52 22.41 7.31
CA GLY A 129 -17.06 22.35 7.43
C GLY A 129 -16.60 21.81 8.78
N LEU A 130 -17.25 22.24 9.87
CA LEU A 130 -16.95 21.76 11.22
C LEU A 130 -17.31 20.28 11.39
N ALA A 131 -18.46 19.84 10.88
CA ALA A 131 -18.89 18.45 10.95
C ALA A 131 -17.88 17.51 10.27
N LEU A 132 -17.32 17.89 9.11
CA LEU A 132 -16.24 17.16 8.46
C LEU A 132 -15.03 16.97 9.38
N VAL A 133 -14.54 18.07 9.96
CA VAL A 133 -13.36 18.06 10.83
C VAL A 133 -13.62 17.26 12.10
N LEU A 134 -14.77 17.47 12.74
CA LEU A 134 -15.15 16.73 13.95
C LEU A 134 -15.32 15.24 13.67
N ALA A 135 -15.99 14.87 12.58
CA ALA A 135 -16.15 13.47 12.20
C ALA A 135 -14.78 12.80 12.01
N GLY A 136 -13.82 13.46 11.35
CA GLY A 136 -12.48 12.90 11.19
C GLY A 136 -11.73 12.72 12.50
N ASN A 137 -11.85 13.65 13.44
CA ASN A 137 -11.24 13.52 14.77
C ASN A 137 -11.93 12.46 15.63
N LEU A 138 -13.26 12.34 15.56
CA LEU A 138 -14.03 11.37 16.34
C LEU A 138 -13.80 9.94 15.84
N LEU A 139 -13.84 9.71 14.53
CA LEU A 139 -13.64 8.39 13.93
C LEU A 139 -12.22 7.85 14.16
N PHE A 140 -11.24 8.75 14.31
CA PHE A 140 -9.85 8.42 14.63
C PHE A 140 -9.46 8.82 16.05
N LEU A 141 -10.43 9.01 16.95
CA LEU A 141 -10.16 9.37 18.34
C LEU A 141 -9.27 8.31 19.04
N PRO A 142 -9.52 6.98 18.89
CA PRO A 142 -8.64 5.98 19.49
C PRO A 142 -7.19 6.08 19.02
N PHE A 143 -6.97 6.40 17.73
CA PHE A 143 -5.62 6.63 17.21
C PHE A 143 -5.02 7.91 17.81
N THR A 144 -5.72 9.04 17.68
CA THR A 144 -5.19 10.35 18.09
C THR A 144 -5.00 10.50 19.60
N ALA A 145 -5.80 9.80 20.41
CA ALA A 145 -5.65 9.76 21.86
C ALA A 145 -4.37 9.04 22.32
N ASN A 146 -3.85 8.14 21.48
CA ASN A 146 -2.66 7.33 21.76
C ASN A 146 -1.45 7.72 20.88
N PHE A 147 -1.57 8.76 20.07
CA PHE A 147 -0.52 9.20 19.14
C PHE A 147 0.14 10.49 19.63
N ALA A 148 1.42 10.40 20.00
CA ALA A 148 2.25 11.53 20.42
C ALA A 148 3.23 11.93 19.29
N THR A 149 3.29 13.23 18.97
CA THR A 149 4.25 13.79 18.00
C THR A 149 5.15 14.82 18.68
N GLU A 150 6.45 14.79 18.40
CA GLU A 150 7.43 15.74 18.96
C GLU A 150 7.22 17.20 18.49
N SER A 151 6.39 17.42 17.47
CA SER A 151 6.19 18.72 16.81
C SER A 151 4.79 19.28 17.09
N SER A 152 4.63 20.06 18.16
CA SER A 152 3.34 20.66 18.55
C SER A 152 3.30 22.18 18.35
N GLY A 153 3.40 22.64 17.10
CA GLY A 153 3.08 24.01 16.71
C GLY A 153 3.95 24.59 15.60
N VAL A 154 3.66 25.84 15.23
CA VAL A 154 4.46 26.64 14.29
C VAL A 154 5.24 27.72 15.04
N GLN A 155 6.37 28.12 14.49
CA GLN A 155 7.16 29.28 14.93
C GLN A 155 7.63 30.08 13.72
N LEU A 156 7.98 31.35 13.93
CA LEU A 156 8.55 32.18 12.86
C LEU A 156 9.93 31.63 12.44
N LEU A 157 10.24 31.72 11.15
CA LEU A 157 11.56 31.34 10.61
C LEU A 157 12.61 32.38 11.00
N THR A 158 13.53 32.01 11.90
CA THR A 158 14.59 32.88 12.47
C THR A 158 16.01 32.33 12.32
N ASP A 159 16.19 31.19 11.64
CA ASP A 159 17.49 30.49 11.43
C ASP A 159 18.34 30.27 12.69
N GLY A 160 17.72 30.22 13.87
CA GLY A 160 18.44 30.06 15.13
C GLY A 160 19.28 31.28 15.53
N SER A 161 19.03 32.45 14.94
CA SER A 161 19.75 33.69 15.27
C SER A 161 19.50 34.11 16.74
N PRO A 162 20.56 34.49 17.49
CA PRO A 162 20.43 34.96 18.88
C PRO A 162 19.88 36.39 19.01
N ALA A 163 19.66 37.10 17.89
CA ALA A 163 19.07 38.43 17.90
C ALA A 163 17.56 38.39 18.23
N GLY A 164 17.02 39.48 18.79
CA GLY A 164 15.59 39.58 19.15
C GLY A 164 14.64 39.24 17.98
N GLY A 165 13.47 38.68 18.31
CA GLY A 165 12.62 37.93 17.38
C GLY A 165 12.25 38.61 16.05
N LEU A 166 12.02 39.93 16.01
CA LEU A 166 11.68 40.63 14.77
C LEU A 166 12.89 40.80 13.83
N TRP A 167 14.06 41.14 14.37
CA TRP A 167 15.26 41.29 13.54
C TRP A 167 15.70 39.95 12.99
N ALA A 168 15.73 38.91 13.84
CA ALA A 168 16.04 37.54 13.42
C ALA A 168 15.07 37.03 12.35
N PHE A 169 13.78 37.39 12.44
CA PHE A 169 12.82 37.08 11.40
C PHE A 169 13.11 37.81 10.09
N LEU A 170 13.42 39.11 10.13
CA LEU A 170 13.66 39.92 8.92
C LEU A 170 14.95 39.54 8.17
N THR A 171 15.96 39.01 8.87
CA THR A 171 17.27 38.66 8.29
C THR A 171 17.45 37.17 7.99
N ALA A 172 16.50 36.31 8.37
CA ALA A 172 16.59 34.88 8.08
C ALA A 172 16.58 34.59 6.57
N GLN A 173 17.38 33.62 6.15
CA GLN A 173 17.52 33.17 4.77
C GLN A 173 16.17 32.72 4.22
N ARG A 174 15.77 33.36 3.13
CA ARG A 174 14.55 33.03 2.37
C ARG A 174 14.90 32.22 1.15
N THR A 175 13.94 31.48 0.64
CA THR A 175 14.07 30.90 -0.69
C THR A 175 14.25 32.04 -1.69
N SER A 176 15.29 31.96 -2.50
CA SER A 176 15.56 32.95 -3.55
C SER A 176 14.55 32.79 -4.69
N LEU A 177 14.37 33.88 -5.44
CA LEU A 177 13.47 33.87 -6.60
C LEU A 177 13.94 32.87 -7.68
N TRP A 178 15.26 32.70 -7.83
CA TRP A 178 15.84 31.69 -8.72
C TRP A 178 15.46 30.26 -8.33
N GLU A 179 15.61 29.89 -7.05
CA GLU A 179 15.23 28.56 -6.55
C GLU A 179 13.72 28.29 -6.72
N VAL A 180 12.86 29.27 -6.43
CA VAL A 180 11.40 29.14 -6.65
C VAL A 180 11.05 28.98 -8.13
N ILE A 181 11.75 29.67 -9.04
CA ILE A 181 11.53 29.49 -10.48
C ILE A 181 12.00 28.10 -10.93
N GLN A 182 13.11 27.58 -10.42
CA GLN A 182 13.56 26.22 -10.75
C GLN A 182 12.55 25.16 -10.28
N LEU A 183 12.03 25.30 -9.06
CA LEU A 183 11.09 24.36 -8.48
C LEU A 183 9.68 24.49 -9.09
N TYR A 184 9.15 25.70 -9.20
CA TYR A 184 7.73 25.96 -9.48
C TYR A 184 7.44 26.78 -10.74
N GLY A 185 8.47 27.13 -11.53
CA GLY A 185 8.36 28.09 -12.64
C GLY A 185 7.29 27.73 -13.67
N LEU A 186 7.13 26.44 -14.02
CA LEU A 186 6.08 25.97 -14.93
C LEU A 186 4.67 26.32 -14.42
N TRP A 187 4.39 26.09 -13.13
CA TRP A 187 3.06 26.27 -12.55
C TRP A 187 2.77 27.73 -12.27
N LEU A 188 3.78 28.46 -11.80
CA LEU A 188 3.69 29.91 -11.67
C LEU A 188 3.39 30.55 -13.03
N PHE A 189 4.06 30.10 -14.10
CA PHE A 189 3.77 30.57 -15.45
C PHE A 189 2.32 30.31 -15.87
N VAL A 190 1.81 29.07 -15.70
CA VAL A 190 0.42 28.75 -16.05
C VAL A 190 -0.58 29.55 -15.20
N ALA A 191 -0.35 29.66 -13.90
CA ALA A 191 -1.20 30.42 -12.99
C ALA A 191 -1.24 31.92 -13.34
N VAL A 192 -0.07 32.52 -13.60
CA VAL A 192 0.05 33.92 -14.03
C VAL A 192 -0.61 34.13 -15.39
N ALA A 193 -0.35 33.27 -16.38
CA ALA A 193 -0.96 33.38 -17.70
C ALA A 193 -2.49 33.29 -17.65
N ALA A 194 -3.04 32.35 -16.86
CA ALA A 194 -4.47 32.24 -16.63
C ALA A 194 -5.04 33.49 -15.92
N GLY A 195 -4.33 34.00 -14.91
CA GLY A 195 -4.69 35.23 -14.20
C GLY A 195 -4.69 36.46 -15.10
N LEU A 196 -3.65 36.66 -15.92
CA LEU A 196 -3.56 37.74 -16.90
C LEU A 196 -4.64 37.63 -17.98
N ALA A 197 -4.97 36.42 -18.44
CA ALA A 197 -6.08 36.22 -19.37
C ALA A 197 -7.44 36.59 -18.74
N LEU A 198 -7.61 36.40 -17.43
CA LEU A 198 -8.80 36.87 -16.71
C LEU A 198 -8.79 38.38 -16.54
N ILE A 199 -7.66 38.99 -16.13
CA ILE A 199 -7.50 40.44 -16.00
C ILE A 199 -7.74 41.14 -17.34
N TRP A 200 -7.26 40.57 -18.45
CA TRP A 200 -7.53 41.10 -19.78
C TRP A 200 -9.04 41.19 -20.03
N ARG A 201 -9.81 40.16 -19.65
CA ARG A 201 -11.28 40.20 -19.80
C ARG A 201 -11.97 41.17 -18.86
N LEU A 202 -11.47 41.32 -17.64
CA LEU A 202 -12.13 42.13 -16.61
C LEU A 202 -11.78 43.62 -16.74
N SER A 203 -10.54 43.92 -17.12
CA SER A 203 -9.94 45.26 -17.01
C SER A 203 -9.28 45.75 -18.31
N GLY A 204 -9.27 44.93 -19.37
CA GLY A 204 -8.73 45.29 -20.69
C GLY A 204 -7.25 44.91 -20.92
N PRO A 205 -6.80 44.93 -22.19
CA PRO A 205 -5.48 44.40 -22.58
C PRO A 205 -4.30 45.21 -22.04
N LEU A 206 -4.42 46.54 -21.96
CA LEU A 206 -3.33 47.40 -21.48
C LEU A 206 -3.00 47.15 -20.00
N VAL A 207 -4.03 46.96 -19.17
CA VAL A 207 -3.86 46.64 -17.75
C VAL A 207 -3.21 45.27 -17.58
N ALA A 208 -3.68 44.26 -18.32
CA ALA A 208 -3.09 42.92 -18.30
C ALA A 208 -1.61 42.93 -18.76
N LEU A 209 -1.30 43.68 -19.82
CA LEU A 209 0.07 43.83 -20.31
C LEU A 209 0.97 44.50 -19.29
N GLY A 210 0.52 45.60 -18.67
CA GLY A 210 1.27 46.30 -17.63
C GLY A 210 1.59 45.41 -16.42
N PHE A 211 0.59 44.66 -15.93
CA PHE A 211 0.81 43.66 -14.87
C PHE A 211 1.76 42.55 -15.29
N GLY A 212 1.65 42.06 -16.52
CA GLY A 212 2.55 41.04 -17.06
C GLY A 212 4.01 41.50 -17.12
N ILE A 213 4.25 42.71 -17.62
CA ILE A 213 5.60 43.32 -17.67
C ILE A 213 6.16 43.51 -16.27
N MET A 214 5.36 44.03 -15.33
CA MET A 214 5.78 44.21 -13.95
C MET A 214 6.21 42.89 -13.30
N LEU A 215 5.40 41.83 -13.42
CA LEU A 215 5.74 40.51 -12.88
C LEU A 215 7.00 39.92 -13.53
N ALA A 216 7.16 40.08 -14.84
CA ALA A 216 8.33 39.61 -15.57
C ALA A 216 9.62 40.34 -15.16
N LEU A 217 9.55 41.67 -14.95
CA LEU A 217 10.69 42.47 -14.47
C LEU A 217 11.08 42.09 -13.05
N ILE A 218 10.09 41.91 -12.15
CA ILE A 218 10.34 41.43 -10.78
C ILE A 218 11.02 40.07 -10.81
N ALA A 219 10.55 39.14 -11.64
CA ALA A 219 11.15 37.83 -11.77
C ALA A 219 12.57 37.89 -12.33
N LEU A 220 12.81 38.65 -13.41
CA LEU A 220 14.12 38.77 -14.04
C LEU A 220 15.15 39.42 -13.12
N VAL A 221 14.85 40.62 -12.61
CA VAL A 221 15.75 41.37 -11.73
C VAL A 221 15.94 40.63 -10.42
N GLY A 222 14.87 40.06 -9.86
CA GLY A 222 14.95 39.31 -8.62
C GLY A 222 15.76 38.02 -8.74
N CYS A 223 15.73 37.32 -9.87
CA CYS A 223 16.65 36.20 -10.12
C CYS A 223 18.11 36.66 -10.21
N LEU A 224 18.39 37.74 -10.95
CA LEU A 224 19.75 38.26 -11.11
C LEU A 224 20.36 38.77 -9.80
N LEU A 225 19.53 39.34 -8.92
CA LEU A 225 19.94 39.91 -7.63
C LEU A 225 19.68 38.98 -6.43
N ALA A 226 19.30 37.72 -6.67
CA ALA A 226 18.95 36.73 -5.65
C ALA A 226 17.96 37.25 -4.58
N TRP A 227 16.95 38.00 -5.02
CA TRP A 227 15.90 38.53 -4.14
C TRP A 227 15.08 37.40 -3.50
N PRO A 228 14.52 37.61 -2.29
CA PRO A 228 13.57 36.68 -1.69
C PRO A 228 12.37 36.41 -2.60
N ALA A 229 11.98 35.15 -2.75
CA ALA A 229 10.84 34.75 -3.56
C ALA A 229 9.52 35.42 -3.13
N LEU A 230 9.41 35.78 -1.85
CA LEU A 230 8.30 36.55 -1.27
C LEU A 230 7.95 37.83 -2.06
N ILE A 231 8.92 38.48 -2.70
CA ILE A 231 8.69 39.68 -3.52
C ILE A 231 7.77 39.39 -4.71
N LEU A 232 7.80 38.17 -5.24
CA LEU A 232 6.92 37.73 -6.32
C LEU A 232 5.68 36.98 -5.78
N THR A 233 5.87 36.08 -4.82
CA THR A 233 4.79 35.18 -4.38
C THR A 233 3.71 35.88 -3.54
N LEU A 234 4.05 36.92 -2.75
CA LEU A 234 3.05 37.70 -1.99
C LEU A 234 2.09 38.48 -2.91
N PRO A 235 2.54 39.25 -3.92
CA PRO A 235 1.64 39.87 -4.89
C PRO A 235 0.75 38.86 -5.62
N LEU A 236 1.29 37.69 -5.98
CA LEU A 236 0.51 36.62 -6.63
C LEU A 236 -0.56 36.04 -5.70
N LEU A 237 -0.24 35.86 -4.41
CA LEU A 237 -1.20 35.41 -3.40
C LEU A 237 -2.34 36.43 -3.24
N ILE A 238 -2.00 37.71 -3.11
CA ILE A 238 -2.99 38.81 -3.03
C ILE A 238 -3.86 38.84 -4.28
N GLY A 239 -3.25 38.70 -5.47
CA GLY A 239 -3.96 38.65 -6.74
C GLY A 239 -4.92 37.46 -6.85
N GLY A 240 -4.50 36.27 -6.39
CA GLY A 240 -5.35 35.07 -6.33
C GLY A 240 -6.55 35.25 -5.40
N LEU A 241 -6.34 35.81 -4.21
CA LEU A 241 -7.40 36.13 -3.26
C LEU A 241 -8.38 37.18 -3.82
N TRP A 242 -7.84 38.22 -4.47
CA TRP A 242 -8.65 39.22 -5.15
C TRP A 242 -9.48 38.62 -6.29
N LEU A 243 -8.91 37.72 -7.11
CA LEU A 243 -9.63 37.02 -8.17
C LEU A 243 -10.75 36.14 -7.60
N LEU A 244 -10.52 35.40 -6.51
CA LEU A 244 -11.56 34.64 -5.82
C LEU A 244 -12.69 35.55 -5.34
N TRP A 245 -12.35 36.73 -4.80
CA TRP A 245 -13.31 37.72 -4.35
C TRP A 245 -14.10 38.36 -5.48
N VAL A 246 -13.47 38.78 -6.58
CA VAL A 246 -14.16 39.40 -7.73
C VAL A 246 -15.01 38.37 -8.48
N LEU A 247 -14.51 37.14 -8.64
CA LEU A 247 -15.17 36.07 -9.37
C LEU A 247 -16.10 35.22 -8.49
N TYR A 248 -16.43 35.68 -7.28
CA TYR A 248 -17.27 34.96 -6.31
C TYR A 248 -18.65 34.55 -6.86
N ARG A 249 -19.14 35.27 -7.88
CA ARG A 249 -20.42 35.00 -8.56
C ARG A 249 -20.36 33.83 -9.56
N LEU A 250 -19.20 33.49 -10.10
CA LEU A 250 -19.04 32.35 -11.02
C LEU A 250 -19.39 31.02 -10.34
N PRO A 251 -19.72 29.94 -11.06
CA PRO A 251 -19.96 28.62 -10.46
C PRO A 251 -18.78 28.17 -9.58
N SER A 252 -19.03 27.48 -8.46
CA SER A 252 -17.97 27.04 -7.54
C SER A 252 -16.91 26.18 -8.25
N THR A 253 -17.33 25.39 -9.24
CA THR A 253 -16.44 24.59 -10.09
C THR A 253 -15.44 25.42 -10.89
N SER A 254 -15.76 26.67 -11.22
CA SER A 254 -14.87 27.59 -11.93
C SER A 254 -13.88 28.28 -10.99
N GLN A 255 -14.19 28.33 -9.69
CA GLN A 255 -13.34 28.94 -8.66
C GLN A 255 -12.32 27.95 -8.08
N LEU A 256 -12.62 26.64 -8.11
CA LEU A 256 -11.73 25.60 -7.56
C LEU A 256 -10.28 25.67 -8.08
N PRO A 257 -10.00 25.86 -9.39
CA PRO A 257 -8.61 25.96 -9.85
C PRO A 257 -7.91 27.21 -9.31
N ILE A 258 -8.64 28.31 -9.16
CA ILE A 258 -8.10 29.56 -8.58
C ILE A 258 -7.81 29.32 -7.09
N LEU A 259 -8.70 28.66 -6.37
CA LEU A 259 -8.52 28.29 -4.97
C LEU A 259 -7.27 27.41 -4.79
N TRP A 260 -7.10 26.37 -5.60
CA TRP A 260 -5.93 25.48 -5.51
C TRP A 260 -4.62 26.18 -5.87
N ALA A 261 -4.59 27.01 -6.92
CA ALA A 261 -3.40 27.79 -7.26
C ALA A 261 -3.06 28.81 -6.17
N THR A 262 -4.06 29.52 -5.63
CA THR A 262 -3.88 30.49 -4.55
C THR A 262 -3.40 29.80 -3.27
N ALA A 263 -3.94 28.62 -2.96
CA ALA A 263 -3.49 27.81 -1.83
C ALA A 263 -2.05 27.31 -2.02
N ALA A 264 -1.68 26.85 -3.22
CA ALA A 264 -0.31 26.44 -3.54
C ALA A 264 0.68 27.61 -3.36
N ILE A 265 0.36 28.80 -3.88
CA ILE A 265 1.17 30.01 -3.67
C ILE A 265 1.23 30.36 -2.18
N GLY A 266 0.11 30.23 -1.47
CA GLY A 266 0.04 30.45 -0.02
C GLY A 266 0.96 29.51 0.77
N LEU A 267 1.07 28.24 0.37
CA LEU A 267 2.01 27.29 0.97
C LEU A 267 3.47 27.66 0.67
N VAL A 268 3.78 28.07 -0.56
CA VAL A 268 5.12 28.57 -0.92
C VAL A 268 5.50 29.81 -0.11
N VAL A 269 4.54 30.73 0.12
CA VAL A 269 4.74 31.88 1.02
C VAL A 269 4.93 31.41 2.46
N MET A 270 4.11 30.47 2.92
CA MET A 270 4.13 29.98 4.31
C MET A 270 5.48 29.38 4.70
N VAL A 271 6.08 28.53 3.86
CA VAL A 271 7.37 27.87 4.18
C VAL A 271 8.54 28.84 4.29
N ASP A 272 8.41 30.05 3.73
CA ASP A 272 9.39 31.14 3.85
C ASP A 272 9.13 32.04 5.07
N LEU A 273 8.00 31.90 5.77
CA LEU A 273 7.64 32.72 6.93
C LEU A 273 7.64 31.94 8.24
N VAL A 274 7.23 30.67 8.21
CA VAL A 274 7.07 29.84 9.41
C VAL A 274 7.67 28.46 9.22
N VAL A 275 8.15 27.88 10.33
CA VAL A 275 8.61 26.49 10.43
C VAL A 275 7.87 25.76 11.54
N VAL A 276 7.78 24.44 11.43
CA VAL A 276 7.24 23.62 12.51
C VAL A 276 8.23 23.57 13.67
N LYS A 277 7.72 23.68 14.91
CA LYS A 277 8.56 23.57 16.12
C LYS A 277 9.20 22.20 16.20
N GLY A 278 10.51 22.15 16.47
CA GLY A 278 11.28 20.91 16.52
C GLY A 278 11.71 20.37 15.15
N ASP A 279 11.51 21.14 14.06
CA ASP A 279 12.04 20.80 12.73
C ASP A 279 13.57 21.02 12.67
N VAL A 280 14.24 20.33 11.74
CA VAL A 280 15.66 20.52 11.42
C VAL A 280 15.76 21.75 10.51
N GLY A 281 15.89 22.93 11.13
CA GLY A 281 15.84 24.22 10.43
C GLY A 281 14.47 24.44 9.79
N ARG A 282 14.41 24.39 8.46
CA ARG A 282 13.16 24.39 7.68
C ARG A 282 13.02 23.19 6.75
N MET A 283 13.86 22.16 6.89
CA MET A 283 13.98 21.07 5.93
C MET A 283 12.67 20.32 5.71
N ASN A 284 12.01 19.82 6.77
CA ASN A 284 10.76 19.08 6.61
C ASN A 284 9.61 20.01 6.23
N THR A 285 9.61 21.25 6.72
CA THR A 285 8.63 22.27 6.35
C THR A 285 8.65 22.53 4.83
N VAL A 286 9.82 22.75 4.23
CA VAL A 286 9.96 22.93 2.77
C VAL A 286 9.59 21.66 2.02
N PHE A 287 10.06 20.50 2.47
CA PHE A 287 9.78 19.21 1.84
C PHE A 287 8.28 18.88 1.78
N LYS A 288 7.64 18.80 2.96
CA LYS A 288 6.25 18.30 3.08
C LYS A 288 5.26 19.24 2.41
N PHE A 289 5.32 20.53 2.74
CA PHE A 289 4.41 21.51 2.13
C PHE A 289 4.76 21.84 0.67
N GLY A 290 6.00 21.62 0.25
CA GLY A 290 6.41 21.70 -1.16
C GLY A 290 5.69 20.64 -2.02
N LEU A 291 5.62 19.40 -1.55
CA LEU A 291 4.83 18.34 -2.21
C LEU A 291 3.34 18.70 -2.31
N HIS A 292 2.78 19.33 -1.27
CA HIS A 292 1.39 19.78 -1.30
C HIS A 292 1.17 20.89 -2.33
N ALA A 293 2.04 21.90 -2.33
CA ALA A 293 2.01 23.00 -3.29
C ALA A 293 2.08 22.47 -4.71
N TRP A 294 2.98 21.51 -4.96
CA TRP A 294 3.13 20.89 -6.26
C TRP A 294 1.87 20.13 -6.72
N THR A 295 1.27 19.34 -5.82
CA THR A 295 0.02 18.63 -6.10
C THR A 295 -1.12 19.59 -6.46
N LEU A 296 -1.29 20.66 -5.67
CA LEU A 296 -2.33 21.66 -5.90
C LEU A 296 -2.11 22.47 -7.20
N PHE A 297 -0.85 22.81 -7.50
CA PHE A 297 -0.47 23.40 -8.78
C PHE A 297 -0.80 22.48 -9.95
N ALA A 298 -0.46 21.19 -9.86
CA ALA A 298 -0.74 20.21 -10.89
C ALA A 298 -2.26 20.08 -11.14
N LEU A 299 -3.07 20.01 -10.08
CA LEU A 299 -4.54 19.96 -10.19
C LEU A 299 -5.12 21.23 -10.81
N SER A 300 -4.64 22.41 -10.40
CA SER A 300 -5.09 23.68 -10.99
C SER A 300 -4.73 23.77 -12.48
N THR A 301 -3.48 23.44 -12.82
CA THR A 301 -2.97 23.41 -14.20
C THR A 301 -3.71 22.41 -15.05
N ALA A 302 -4.05 21.21 -14.54
CA ALA A 302 -4.82 20.23 -15.29
C ALA A 302 -6.21 20.76 -15.73
N VAL A 303 -6.80 21.70 -14.97
CA VAL A 303 -8.08 22.32 -15.32
C VAL A 303 -7.92 23.57 -16.21
N THR A 304 -6.86 24.35 -15.99
CA THR A 304 -6.63 25.63 -16.69
C THR A 304 -5.89 25.45 -18.01
N LEU A 305 -4.91 24.55 -18.08
CA LEU A 305 -4.06 24.33 -19.26
C LEU A 305 -4.87 23.93 -20.50
N PRO A 306 -5.85 23.00 -20.47
CA PRO A 306 -6.67 22.72 -21.64
C PRO A 306 -7.49 23.93 -22.13
N LYS A 307 -7.87 24.85 -21.22
CA LYS A 307 -8.59 26.08 -21.59
C LYS A 307 -7.66 27.11 -22.22
N LEU A 308 -6.38 27.09 -21.85
CA LEU A 308 -5.32 27.89 -22.47
C LEU A 308 -4.86 27.28 -23.80
N TRP A 309 -4.79 25.95 -23.89
CA TRP A 309 -4.23 25.19 -25.02
C TRP A 309 -5.25 24.94 -26.14
N PHE A 310 -6.50 24.62 -25.79
CA PHE A 310 -7.57 24.32 -26.73
C PHE A 310 -8.64 25.42 -26.80
N GLY A 311 -8.36 26.59 -26.21
CA GLY A 311 -9.31 27.70 -26.10
C GLY A 311 -9.83 28.22 -27.44
N ARG A 312 -10.88 27.59 -27.97
CA ARG A 312 -11.95 28.25 -28.73
C ARG A 312 -12.77 29.07 -27.75
N TRP A 313 -12.41 30.33 -27.61
CA TRP A 313 -13.26 31.33 -26.98
C TRP A 313 -14.35 31.74 -27.96
N GLY A 314 -15.38 30.92 -28.10
CA GLY A 314 -16.42 31.11 -29.12
C GLY A 314 -15.97 30.71 -30.53
N ALA A 315 -16.87 30.00 -31.21
CA ALA A 315 -16.94 29.69 -32.63
C ALA A 315 -15.65 29.35 -33.43
N GLN A 316 -15.68 28.13 -33.97
CA GLN A 316 -15.17 27.70 -35.28
C GLN A 316 -13.92 26.82 -35.41
N ARG A 317 -14.17 25.85 -36.29
CA ARG A 317 -13.39 24.87 -37.04
C ARG A 317 -11.95 25.29 -37.33
N ALA A 318 -10.99 24.66 -36.66
CA ALA A 318 -9.58 24.66 -37.06
C ALA A 318 -8.82 23.44 -36.49
N ALA A 319 -9.50 22.31 -36.24
CA ALA A 319 -8.87 21.10 -35.69
C ALA A 319 -8.66 20.02 -36.76
N ALA A 320 -8.31 20.42 -37.99
CA ALA A 320 -8.31 19.52 -39.14
C ALA A 320 -6.94 19.28 -39.80
N LYS A 321 -5.83 19.83 -39.30
CA LYS A 321 -4.51 19.59 -39.92
C LYS A 321 -3.38 19.44 -38.89
N ALA A 322 -3.24 18.23 -38.35
CA ALA A 322 -1.99 17.79 -37.71
C ALA A 322 -1.74 16.28 -37.91
N PRO A 323 -1.81 15.71 -39.13
CA PRO A 323 -1.68 14.27 -39.31
C PRO A 323 -0.27 13.77 -38.95
N LEU A 324 0.81 14.43 -39.36
CA LEU A 324 2.18 13.92 -39.14
C LEU A 324 2.65 13.98 -37.68
N LEU A 325 2.32 15.04 -36.93
CA LEU A 325 2.64 15.12 -35.51
C LEU A 325 1.81 14.11 -34.70
N VAL A 326 0.53 13.96 -35.03
CA VAL A 326 -0.33 12.94 -34.38
C VAL A 326 0.13 11.53 -34.75
N ILE A 327 0.57 11.30 -35.99
CA ILE A 327 1.19 10.04 -36.42
C ILE A 327 2.52 9.83 -35.68
N GLY A 328 3.37 10.85 -35.56
CA GLY A 328 4.66 10.78 -34.87
C GLY A 328 4.50 10.52 -33.36
N VAL A 329 3.55 11.19 -32.70
CA VAL A 329 3.21 10.94 -31.29
C VAL A 329 2.61 9.54 -31.13
N ARG A 330 1.73 9.11 -32.04
CA ARG A 330 1.20 7.73 -32.01
C ARG A 330 2.29 6.70 -32.23
N ALA A 331 3.22 6.93 -33.16
CA ALA A 331 4.35 6.06 -33.44
C ALA A 331 5.30 6.00 -32.23
N ALA A 332 5.61 7.14 -31.61
CA ALA A 332 6.39 7.20 -30.38
C ALA A 332 5.71 6.49 -29.21
N LEU A 333 4.39 6.68 -29.03
CA LEU A 333 3.61 5.97 -28.01
C LEU A 333 3.60 4.46 -28.27
N VAL A 334 3.40 4.04 -29.52
CA VAL A 334 3.46 2.61 -29.89
C VAL A 334 4.85 2.05 -29.63
N ALA A 335 5.91 2.78 -29.97
CA ALA A 335 7.29 2.37 -29.71
C ALA A 335 7.59 2.27 -28.20
N LEU A 336 7.10 3.22 -27.40
CA LEU A 336 7.25 3.20 -25.94
C LEU A 336 6.46 2.05 -25.30
N VAL A 337 5.24 1.77 -25.76
CA VAL A 337 4.48 0.61 -25.30
C VAL A 337 5.17 -0.69 -25.70
N ALA A 338 5.65 -0.78 -26.95
CA ALA A 338 6.40 -1.94 -27.41
C ALA A 338 7.68 -2.16 -26.58
N ALA A 339 8.41 -1.07 -26.27
CA ALA A 339 9.58 -1.09 -25.40
C ALA A 339 9.24 -1.54 -23.97
N ALA A 340 8.16 -1.02 -23.40
CA ALA A 340 7.68 -1.41 -22.07
C ALA A 340 7.25 -2.89 -22.01
N LEU A 341 6.74 -3.46 -23.11
CA LEU A 341 6.39 -4.87 -23.21
C LEU A 341 7.60 -5.80 -23.39
N VAL A 342 8.80 -5.29 -23.66
CA VAL A 342 10.02 -6.13 -23.71
C VAL A 342 10.28 -6.79 -22.36
N TYR A 343 10.04 -6.07 -21.25
CA TYR A 343 10.23 -6.62 -19.91
C TYR A 343 9.38 -7.87 -19.67
N PRO A 344 8.02 -7.84 -19.65
CA PRO A 344 7.24 -9.03 -19.35
C PRO A 344 7.51 -10.19 -20.34
N LEU A 345 7.80 -9.90 -21.61
CA LEU A 345 8.09 -10.93 -22.62
C LEU A 345 9.43 -11.65 -22.41
N THR A 346 10.42 -10.98 -21.82
CA THR A 346 11.76 -11.55 -21.57
C THR A 346 11.93 -12.00 -20.13
N ALA A 347 11.36 -11.26 -19.19
CA ALA A 347 11.40 -11.54 -17.76
C ALA A 347 10.59 -12.78 -17.38
N THR A 348 9.41 -12.97 -17.96
CA THR A 348 8.57 -14.15 -17.64
C THR A 348 9.29 -15.47 -17.93
N PRO A 349 9.80 -15.74 -19.16
CA PRO A 349 10.52 -16.99 -19.41
C PRO A 349 11.80 -17.11 -18.59
N ALA A 350 12.51 -16.01 -18.30
CA ALA A 350 13.68 -16.01 -17.43
C ALA A 350 13.32 -16.41 -16.00
N ARG A 351 12.27 -15.81 -15.42
CA ARG A 351 11.77 -16.17 -14.08
C ARG A 351 11.27 -17.62 -14.01
N LEU A 352 10.60 -18.10 -15.05
CA LEU A 352 10.14 -19.49 -15.11
C LEU A 352 11.31 -20.50 -15.15
N ALA A 353 12.43 -20.13 -15.78
CA ALA A 353 13.66 -20.91 -15.79
C ALA A 353 14.42 -20.85 -14.45
N ASP A 354 14.27 -19.74 -13.71
CA ASP A 354 14.92 -19.46 -12.43
C ASP A 354 14.23 -20.19 -11.26
N ARG A 355 14.32 -21.52 -11.29
CA ARG A 355 13.89 -22.44 -10.23
C ARG A 355 15.13 -22.96 -9.50
N TRP A 356 14.98 -23.24 -8.19
CA TRP A 356 16.08 -23.85 -7.45
C TRP A 356 16.41 -25.25 -8.01
N ASP A 357 15.39 -26.07 -8.20
CA ASP A 357 15.50 -27.36 -8.88
C ASP A 357 14.51 -27.41 -10.04
N VAL A 358 15.03 -27.47 -11.26
CA VAL A 358 14.24 -27.54 -12.49
C VAL A 358 13.42 -28.84 -12.60
N THR A 359 13.75 -29.86 -11.82
CA THR A 359 13.02 -31.14 -11.77
C THR A 359 11.88 -31.13 -10.74
N ALA A 360 11.78 -30.10 -9.90
CA ALA A 360 10.69 -29.95 -8.95
C ALA A 360 9.33 -29.91 -9.69
N PRO A 361 8.24 -30.44 -9.09
CA PRO A 361 6.95 -30.52 -9.75
C PRO A 361 6.39 -29.13 -10.11
N HIS A 362 5.63 -29.07 -11.20
CA HIS A 362 4.75 -27.92 -11.49
C HIS A 362 3.44 -28.10 -10.73
N THR A 363 3.18 -27.22 -9.78
CA THR A 363 2.04 -27.27 -8.86
C THR A 363 1.82 -25.86 -8.30
N LEU A 364 0.68 -25.59 -7.67
CA LEU A 364 0.49 -24.34 -6.91
C LEU A 364 1.08 -24.41 -5.49
N ASP A 365 1.53 -25.58 -5.07
CA ASP A 365 2.11 -25.78 -3.74
C ASP A 365 3.52 -25.20 -3.66
N GLY A 366 3.64 -24.08 -2.95
CA GLY A 366 4.87 -23.30 -2.85
C GLY A 366 6.00 -23.91 -2.05
N SER A 367 5.76 -24.98 -1.28
CA SER A 367 6.80 -25.73 -0.56
C SER A 367 7.30 -26.95 -1.33
N ALA A 368 6.65 -27.34 -2.43
CA ALA A 368 6.90 -28.62 -3.10
C ALA A 368 8.34 -28.81 -3.63
N PHE A 369 9.06 -27.71 -3.86
CA PHE A 369 10.47 -27.74 -4.28
C PHE A 369 11.40 -28.27 -3.20
N MET A 370 11.07 -28.12 -1.91
CA MET A 370 11.93 -28.53 -0.81
C MET A 370 12.22 -30.04 -0.87
N ALA A 371 11.18 -30.84 -1.13
CA ALA A 371 11.28 -32.29 -1.25
C ALA A 371 12.12 -32.78 -2.45
N SER A 372 12.43 -31.93 -3.43
CA SER A 372 13.24 -32.33 -4.59
C SER A 372 14.74 -32.09 -4.39
N ILE A 373 15.12 -31.28 -3.40
CA ILE A 373 16.51 -30.91 -3.11
C ILE A 373 17.03 -31.79 -1.98
N SER A 374 17.69 -32.89 -2.35
CA SER A 374 18.25 -33.88 -1.41
C SER A 374 19.77 -33.78 -1.27
N GLU A 375 20.33 -34.43 -0.25
CA GLU A 375 21.77 -34.48 0.03
C GLU A 375 22.57 -34.96 -1.18
N ALA A 376 22.05 -35.97 -1.90
CA ALA A 376 22.67 -36.51 -3.11
C ALA A 376 22.79 -35.51 -4.28
N ARG A 377 22.01 -34.41 -4.26
CA ARG A 377 21.98 -33.38 -5.31
C ARG A 377 22.64 -32.06 -4.88
N GLY A 378 22.49 -31.65 -3.62
CA GLY A 378 22.97 -30.36 -3.11
C GLY A 378 24.06 -30.45 -2.03
N GLY A 379 24.36 -31.64 -1.53
CA GLY A 379 25.18 -31.84 -0.34
C GLY A 379 24.43 -31.56 0.98
N PRO A 380 25.02 -31.90 2.14
CA PRO A 380 24.35 -31.82 3.45
C PRO A 380 23.87 -30.41 3.84
N GLY A 381 24.58 -29.37 3.42
CA GLY A 381 24.25 -27.96 3.73
C GLY A 381 23.16 -27.34 2.86
N ALA A 382 22.68 -28.06 1.84
CA ALA A 382 21.63 -27.59 0.93
C ALA A 382 20.47 -28.60 0.80
N SER A 383 20.47 -29.70 1.56
CA SER A 383 19.37 -30.68 1.59
C SER A 383 18.14 -30.09 2.27
N LEU A 384 17.02 -30.00 1.55
CA LEU A 384 15.74 -29.46 2.04
C LEU A 384 14.64 -30.53 2.14
N ASP A 385 14.89 -31.74 1.66
CA ASP A 385 13.96 -32.88 1.73
C ASP A 385 13.71 -33.36 3.16
N GLU A 386 14.76 -33.40 3.99
CA GLU A 386 14.64 -33.67 5.41
C GLU A 386 13.89 -32.55 6.15
N ASP A 387 14.16 -31.28 5.82
CA ASP A 387 13.40 -30.13 6.34
C ASP A 387 11.91 -30.24 5.95
N ALA A 388 11.61 -30.63 4.70
CA ALA A 388 10.24 -30.82 4.23
C ALA A 388 9.51 -31.90 5.05
N ALA A 389 10.15 -33.05 5.26
CA ALA A 389 9.59 -34.14 6.06
C ALA A 389 9.38 -33.74 7.53
N ALA A 390 10.30 -32.97 8.10
CA ALA A 390 10.22 -32.47 9.46
C ALA A 390 9.12 -31.40 9.64
N ILE A 391 8.98 -30.48 8.69
CA ILE A 391 7.90 -29.48 8.62
C ILE A 391 6.54 -30.18 8.51
N ASP A 392 6.41 -31.17 7.63
CA ASP A 392 5.19 -31.95 7.48
C ASP A 392 4.82 -32.66 8.78
N TRP A 393 5.81 -33.25 9.48
CA TRP A 393 5.59 -33.86 10.78
C TRP A 393 5.11 -32.84 11.83
N LEU A 394 5.76 -31.67 11.91
CA LEU A 394 5.38 -30.59 12.84
C LEU A 394 3.94 -30.13 12.58
N GLN A 395 3.56 -29.89 11.33
CA GLN A 395 2.22 -29.46 10.96
C GLN A 395 1.13 -30.50 11.29
N GLN A 396 1.46 -31.80 11.25
CA GLN A 396 0.51 -32.88 11.50
C GLN A 396 0.39 -33.27 12.99
N ASN A 397 1.49 -33.17 13.74
CA ASN A 397 1.57 -33.75 15.08
C ASN A 397 1.60 -32.69 16.20
N VAL A 398 2.03 -31.45 15.91
CA VAL A 398 2.13 -30.40 16.92
C VAL A 398 0.85 -29.57 16.96
N GLN A 399 0.20 -29.56 18.12
CA GLN A 399 -0.98 -28.74 18.41
C GLN A 399 -0.58 -27.49 19.20
N GLY A 400 -1.38 -26.42 19.13
CA GLY A 400 -1.08 -25.16 19.80
C GLY A 400 0.06 -24.40 19.12
N THR A 401 0.76 -23.55 19.87
CA THR A 401 1.78 -22.64 19.34
C THR A 401 3.08 -22.71 20.17
N PRO A 402 3.66 -23.92 20.35
CA PRO A 402 4.88 -24.07 21.12
C PRO A 402 6.09 -23.42 20.43
N VAL A 403 7.05 -22.99 21.24
CA VAL A 403 8.29 -22.40 20.74
C VAL A 403 9.21 -23.50 20.22
N ILE A 404 9.69 -23.33 18.99
CA ILE A 404 10.67 -24.20 18.34
C ILE A 404 12.01 -23.46 18.22
N LEU A 405 13.10 -24.10 18.66
CA LEU A 405 14.44 -23.60 18.43
C LEU A 405 15.00 -24.17 17.12
N GLU A 406 15.43 -23.29 16.22
CA GLU A 406 16.14 -23.60 14.98
C GLU A 406 17.41 -22.75 14.86
N ALA A 407 18.27 -23.04 13.88
CA ALA A 407 19.48 -22.24 13.63
C ALA A 407 19.16 -20.77 13.32
N HIS A 408 20.01 -19.89 13.82
CA HIS A 408 20.05 -18.49 13.40
C HIS A 408 21.02 -18.32 12.22
N LEU A 409 20.52 -17.70 11.15
CA LEU A 409 21.30 -17.22 10.01
C LEU A 409 20.91 -15.76 9.72
N PRO A 410 21.80 -14.96 9.12
CA PRO A 410 21.45 -13.61 8.69
C PRO A 410 20.25 -13.57 7.75
N SER A 411 19.51 -12.46 7.78
CA SER A 411 18.35 -12.20 6.92
C SER A 411 18.70 -12.38 5.44
N TYR A 412 17.72 -12.80 4.63
CA TYR A 412 17.89 -13.16 3.20
C TYR A 412 18.73 -14.42 2.92
N GLN A 413 19.17 -15.14 3.96
CA GLN A 413 19.60 -16.53 3.84
C GLN A 413 18.44 -17.47 4.16
N TRP A 414 18.68 -18.79 4.16
CA TRP A 414 17.68 -19.82 4.51
C TRP A 414 17.37 -19.84 6.03
N ALA A 415 17.12 -18.65 6.60
CA ALA A 415 16.94 -18.34 8.01
C ALA A 415 15.48 -18.46 8.45
N GLY A 416 15.23 -18.89 9.69
CA GLY A 416 13.87 -19.00 10.26
C GLY A 416 12.94 -19.89 9.42
N ARG A 417 13.52 -20.89 8.73
CA ARG A 417 12.84 -21.71 7.73
C ARG A 417 11.75 -22.57 8.35
N ILE A 418 11.98 -23.12 9.54
CA ILE A 418 11.00 -23.98 10.19
C ILE A 418 9.82 -23.12 10.67
N ALA A 419 10.09 -21.97 11.29
CA ALA A 419 9.08 -20.98 11.66
C ALA A 419 8.30 -20.47 10.44
N SER A 420 8.97 -20.20 9.31
CA SER A 420 8.35 -19.69 8.09
C SER A 420 7.27 -20.63 7.53
N PHE A 421 7.56 -21.93 7.50
CA PHE A 421 6.67 -22.93 6.91
C PHE A 421 5.67 -23.56 7.90
N THR A 422 5.91 -23.48 9.21
CA THR A 422 4.99 -24.01 10.23
C THR A 422 4.13 -22.94 10.91
N GLY A 423 4.58 -21.70 10.90
CA GLY A 423 4.05 -20.62 11.72
C GLY A 423 4.32 -20.78 13.22
N LEU A 424 5.12 -21.77 13.63
CA LEU A 424 5.52 -21.91 15.03
C LEU A 424 6.56 -20.83 15.39
N PRO A 425 6.46 -20.20 16.56
CA PRO A 425 7.41 -19.17 16.97
C PRO A 425 8.80 -19.75 17.25
N THR A 426 9.84 -19.07 16.77
CA THR A 426 11.24 -19.30 17.15
C THR A 426 11.80 -18.14 17.98
N LEU A 427 12.94 -18.36 18.64
CA LEU A 427 13.61 -17.34 19.46
C LEU A 427 13.96 -16.11 18.63
N LEU A 428 14.59 -16.33 17.47
CA LEU A 428 14.99 -15.28 16.55
C LEU A 428 15.09 -15.80 15.11
N GLY A 429 14.36 -15.18 14.20
CA GLY A 429 14.55 -15.26 12.76
C GLY A 429 14.44 -13.86 12.14
N TRP A 430 14.88 -13.67 10.89
CA TRP A 430 14.73 -12.40 10.18
C TRP A 430 15.16 -11.19 11.03
N GLU A 431 16.36 -11.28 11.61
CA GLU A 431 16.89 -10.39 12.64
C GLU A 431 16.90 -8.92 12.21
N TRP A 432 17.18 -8.63 10.94
CA TRP A 432 17.18 -7.25 10.45
C TRP A 432 15.76 -6.66 10.43
N HIS A 433 14.77 -7.46 10.06
CA HIS A 433 13.36 -7.05 10.14
C HIS A 433 12.89 -6.91 11.58
N GLN A 434 13.38 -7.75 12.50
CA GLN A 434 13.10 -7.58 13.94
C GLN A 434 13.68 -6.28 14.50
N VAL A 435 14.91 -5.91 14.11
CA VAL A 435 15.52 -4.62 14.47
C VAL A 435 14.67 -3.46 13.96
N GLN A 436 14.20 -3.52 12.71
CA GLN A 436 13.36 -2.47 12.12
C GLN A 436 12.00 -2.35 12.85
N GLN A 437 11.31 -3.47 13.02
CA GLN A 437 10.00 -3.53 13.68
C GLN A 437 10.05 -3.10 15.15
N ARG A 438 11.18 -3.31 15.82
CA ARG A 438 11.34 -3.06 17.26
C ARG A 438 12.31 -1.91 17.56
N SER A 439 12.57 -1.07 16.57
CA SER A 439 13.45 0.10 16.68
C SER A 439 12.95 1.10 17.73
N VAL A 440 11.62 1.27 17.87
CA VAL A 440 11.00 2.19 18.83
C VAL A 440 11.20 1.79 20.29
N VAL A 441 11.42 0.50 20.56
CA VAL A 441 11.74 -0.02 21.90
C VAL A 441 13.23 -0.28 22.08
N GLY A 442 14.05 0.03 21.07
CA GLY A 442 15.49 -0.19 21.10
C GLY A 442 15.88 -1.65 21.31
N ALA A 443 15.16 -2.61 20.73
CA ALA A 443 15.35 -4.05 20.98
C ALA A 443 16.68 -4.65 20.50
N GLY A 444 17.59 -3.85 19.92
CA GLY A 444 18.88 -4.31 19.39
C GLY A 444 19.70 -5.17 20.37
N PRO A 445 19.89 -4.77 21.64
CA PRO A 445 20.58 -5.60 22.63
C PRO A 445 19.87 -6.92 22.94
N THR A 446 18.54 -6.94 22.99
CA THR A 446 17.75 -8.17 23.21
C THR A 446 17.90 -9.13 22.02
N ILE A 447 17.84 -8.61 20.80
CA ILE A 447 18.05 -9.38 19.57
C ILE A 447 19.46 -9.98 19.56
N ALA A 448 20.50 -9.18 19.85
CA ALA A 448 21.87 -9.68 19.96
C ALA A 448 22.04 -10.74 21.08
N ALA A 449 21.38 -10.56 22.22
CA ALA A 449 21.41 -11.54 23.31
C ALA A 449 20.75 -12.86 22.92
N ARG A 450 19.67 -12.83 22.11
CA ARG A 450 19.04 -14.04 21.56
C ARG A 450 19.95 -14.73 20.56
N GLU A 451 20.56 -14.01 19.65
CA GLU A 451 21.56 -14.56 18.71
C GLU A 451 22.69 -15.27 19.46
N MET A 452 23.26 -14.62 20.48
CA MET A 452 24.28 -15.23 21.35
C MET A 452 23.76 -16.46 22.11
N THR A 453 22.51 -16.43 22.57
CA THR A 453 21.91 -17.55 23.31
C THR A 453 21.65 -18.75 22.41
N ILE A 454 21.13 -18.54 21.19
CA ILE A 454 20.96 -19.60 20.19
C ILE A 454 22.33 -20.25 19.91
N ALA A 455 23.36 -19.43 19.64
CA ALA A 455 24.71 -19.93 19.42
C ALA A 455 25.28 -20.68 20.64
N ARG A 456 24.97 -20.24 21.87
CA ARG A 456 25.38 -20.92 23.11
C ARG A 456 24.68 -22.27 23.26
N ILE A 457 23.37 -22.35 23.03
CA ILE A 457 22.61 -23.61 23.09
C ILE A 457 23.20 -24.63 22.13
N TYR A 458 23.53 -24.25 20.90
CA TYR A 458 24.10 -25.20 19.93
C TYR A 458 25.58 -25.53 20.17
N ASN A 459 26.44 -24.55 20.52
CA ASN A 459 27.88 -24.77 20.63
C ASN A 459 28.39 -25.20 22.02
N SER A 460 27.68 -24.88 23.11
CA SER A 460 28.15 -25.21 24.46
C SER A 460 28.28 -26.72 24.66
N LEU A 461 29.25 -27.14 25.47
CA LEU A 461 29.40 -28.54 25.91
C LEU A 461 28.63 -28.82 27.20
N ASP A 462 28.14 -27.77 27.88
CA ASP A 462 27.42 -27.87 29.13
C ASP A 462 25.93 -28.15 28.86
N THR A 463 25.50 -29.36 29.24
CA THR A 463 24.11 -29.81 29.08
C THR A 463 23.16 -29.04 29.99
N GLN A 464 23.59 -28.66 31.20
CA GLN A 464 22.74 -27.94 32.15
C GLN A 464 22.52 -26.51 31.69
N GLN A 465 23.57 -25.82 31.24
CA GLN A 465 23.44 -24.48 30.69
C GLN A 465 22.51 -24.44 29.48
N ALA A 466 22.63 -25.42 28.57
CA ALA A 466 21.73 -25.51 27.42
C ALA A 466 20.28 -25.77 27.85
N LEU A 467 20.06 -26.63 28.85
CA LEU A 467 18.73 -26.89 29.41
C LEU A 467 18.12 -25.65 30.07
N ASP A 468 18.90 -24.91 30.86
CA ASP A 468 18.47 -23.68 31.52
C ASP A 468 18.06 -22.61 30.50
N ASP A 469 18.80 -22.47 29.40
CA ASP A 469 18.47 -21.57 28.29
C ASP A 469 17.19 -22.01 27.56
N LEU A 470 17.01 -23.32 27.30
CA LEU A 470 15.78 -23.86 26.72
C LEU A 470 14.57 -23.59 27.63
N HIS A 471 14.73 -23.76 28.94
CA HIS A 471 13.68 -23.46 29.93
C HIS A 471 13.36 -21.97 30.00
N HIS A 472 14.37 -21.10 29.94
CA HIS A 472 14.20 -19.65 30.03
C HIS A 472 13.30 -19.11 28.91
N TYR A 473 13.45 -19.63 27.69
CA TYR A 473 12.63 -19.25 26.52
C TYR A 473 11.40 -20.14 26.30
N GLY A 474 11.15 -21.11 27.18
CA GLY A 474 10.02 -22.04 27.04
C GLY A 474 10.06 -22.86 25.73
N VAL A 475 11.26 -23.23 25.29
CA VAL A 475 11.42 -24.07 24.09
C VAL A 475 10.85 -25.45 24.36
N GLU A 476 9.89 -25.88 23.54
CA GLU A 476 9.36 -27.24 23.62
C GLU A 476 10.01 -28.17 22.58
N TYR A 477 10.36 -27.64 21.41
CA TYR A 477 10.99 -28.41 20.34
C TYR A 477 12.35 -27.80 19.98
N LEU A 478 13.38 -28.64 19.92
CA LEU A 478 14.72 -28.31 19.45
C LEU A 478 14.96 -29.01 18.11
N TYR A 479 15.30 -28.25 17.10
CA TYR A 479 15.57 -28.75 15.76
C TYR A 479 17.08 -28.93 15.53
N VAL A 480 17.52 -30.07 14.99
CA VAL A 480 18.93 -30.30 14.59
C VAL A 480 18.96 -30.98 13.22
N GLY A 481 19.09 -30.21 12.15
CA GLY A 481 19.19 -30.70 10.77
C GLY A 481 20.47 -30.23 10.06
N GLY A 482 20.43 -30.24 8.72
CA GLY A 482 21.58 -29.91 7.87
C GLY A 482 22.13 -28.50 8.16
N VAL A 483 21.26 -27.49 8.25
CA VAL A 483 21.66 -26.10 8.54
C VAL A 483 22.37 -26.03 9.89
N GLU A 484 21.75 -26.53 10.97
CA GLU A 484 22.34 -26.51 12.31
C GLU A 484 23.72 -27.20 12.34
N ARG A 485 23.86 -28.33 11.64
CA ARG A 485 25.11 -29.09 11.54
C ARG A 485 26.21 -28.40 10.73
N THR A 486 25.83 -27.52 9.80
CA THR A 486 26.79 -26.71 9.03
C THR A 486 27.14 -25.38 9.70
N THR A 487 26.25 -24.85 10.52
CA THR A 487 26.43 -23.55 11.20
C THR A 487 27.15 -23.67 12.54
N TYR A 488 26.91 -24.76 13.29
CA TYR A 488 27.42 -24.92 14.67
C TYR A 488 28.39 -26.09 14.80
N ASP A 489 29.20 -26.08 15.87
CA ASP A 489 30.24 -27.09 16.12
C ASP A 489 29.62 -28.47 16.42
N GLN A 490 30.09 -29.50 15.71
CA GLN A 490 29.67 -30.89 15.93
C GLN A 490 29.93 -31.37 17.36
N VAL A 491 30.97 -30.88 18.03
CA VAL A 491 31.26 -31.22 19.43
C VAL A 491 30.15 -30.70 20.35
N GLY A 492 29.63 -29.51 20.09
CA GLY A 492 28.49 -28.93 20.81
C GLY A 492 27.19 -29.67 20.56
N LEU A 493 26.93 -30.08 19.31
CA LEU A 493 25.72 -30.82 18.95
C LEU A 493 25.67 -32.24 19.55
N ALA A 494 26.83 -32.85 19.82
CA ALA A 494 26.94 -34.18 20.41
C ALA A 494 26.35 -34.28 21.83
N LYS A 495 26.07 -33.15 22.49
CA LYS A 495 25.43 -33.14 23.81
C LYS A 495 23.94 -33.53 23.78
N PHE A 496 23.22 -33.26 22.70
CA PHE A 496 21.76 -33.51 22.67
C PHE A 496 21.40 -34.99 22.81
N PRO A 497 22.12 -35.95 22.18
CA PRO A 497 21.96 -37.37 22.50
C PRO A 497 22.26 -37.73 23.97
N LEU A 498 23.18 -37.03 24.64
CA LEU A 498 23.44 -37.22 26.07
C LEU A 498 22.27 -36.71 26.92
N MET A 499 21.70 -35.56 26.54
CA MET A 499 20.50 -35.00 27.17
C MET A 499 19.26 -35.90 26.99
N VAL A 500 19.22 -36.72 25.93
CA VAL A 500 18.22 -37.78 25.79
C VAL A 500 18.44 -38.90 26.80
N GLN A 501 19.69 -39.29 27.06
CA GLN A 501 20.02 -40.34 28.03
C GLN A 501 19.75 -39.91 29.48
N SER A 502 19.95 -38.64 29.82
CA SER A 502 19.61 -38.08 31.14
C SER A 502 18.11 -37.87 31.35
N GLY A 503 17.30 -37.94 30.28
CA GLY A 503 15.86 -37.73 30.33
C GLY A 503 15.43 -36.26 30.21
N ASP A 504 16.34 -35.35 29.91
CA ASP A 504 16.05 -33.92 29.71
C ASP A 504 15.38 -33.66 28.34
N LEU A 505 15.75 -34.47 27.34
CA LEU A 505 15.17 -34.44 26.00
C LEU A 505 14.58 -35.80 25.62
N ALA A 506 13.62 -35.80 24.70
CA ALA A 506 13.13 -37.00 24.03
C ALA A 506 13.21 -36.81 22.51
N VAL A 507 13.56 -37.86 21.76
CA VAL A 507 13.51 -37.79 20.29
C VAL A 507 12.05 -37.83 19.85
N ALA A 508 11.58 -36.75 19.22
CA ALA A 508 10.22 -36.61 18.74
C ALA A 508 10.06 -37.04 17.28
N PHE A 509 11.05 -36.73 16.45
CA PHE A 509 11.10 -37.08 15.03
C PHE A 509 12.55 -37.24 14.57
N GLN A 510 12.80 -38.17 13.65
CA GLN A 510 14.11 -38.36 13.05
C GLN A 510 13.98 -38.86 11.60
N VAL A 511 14.69 -38.21 10.68
CA VAL A 511 14.83 -38.65 9.28
C VAL A 511 16.22 -38.26 8.80
N GLY A 512 16.96 -39.20 8.22
CA GLY A 512 18.34 -38.96 7.78
C GLY A 512 19.21 -38.32 8.86
N GLN A 513 19.74 -37.13 8.61
CA GLN A 513 20.55 -36.37 9.59
C GLN A 513 19.73 -35.43 10.48
N THR A 514 18.46 -35.21 10.15
CA THR A 514 17.55 -34.32 10.87
C THR A 514 16.91 -35.01 12.06
N THR A 515 16.99 -34.37 13.22
CA THR A 515 16.37 -34.83 14.46
C THR A 515 15.64 -33.66 15.13
N ILE A 516 14.38 -33.88 15.50
CA ILE A 516 13.63 -32.98 16.38
C ILE A 516 13.61 -33.61 17.77
N TYR A 517 14.13 -32.88 18.75
CA TYR A 517 14.04 -33.22 20.16
C TYR A 517 12.88 -32.46 20.80
N ARG A 518 12.17 -33.11 21.72
CA ARG A 518 11.20 -32.47 22.61
C ARG A 518 11.81 -32.31 23.99
N VAL A 519 11.70 -31.13 24.58
CA VAL A 519 12.08 -30.90 25.98
C VAL A 519 11.06 -31.59 26.87
N THR A 520 11.50 -32.49 27.75
CA THR A 520 10.58 -33.35 28.54
C THR A 520 9.79 -32.55 29.57
N HIS A 521 10.40 -31.49 30.10
CA HIS A 521 9.81 -30.56 31.05
C HIS A 521 10.07 -29.12 30.60
N PRO A 522 9.34 -28.59 29.61
CA PRO A 522 9.57 -27.23 29.13
C PRO A 522 9.39 -26.24 30.30
N GLY A 523 10.36 -25.33 30.44
CA GLY A 523 10.30 -24.26 31.44
C GLY A 523 9.15 -23.29 31.15
N GLN A 524 8.79 -22.46 32.13
CA GLN A 524 7.86 -21.36 31.86
C GLN A 524 8.65 -20.21 31.21
N PRO A 525 8.30 -19.80 29.96
CA PRO A 525 9.01 -18.74 29.28
C PRO A 525 8.98 -17.46 30.12
N GLN A 526 10.15 -16.93 30.46
CA GLN A 526 10.23 -15.62 31.10
C GLN A 526 10.01 -14.57 30.00
N MET A 527 8.78 -14.05 29.90
CA MET A 527 8.46 -12.93 29.00
C MET A 527 9.48 -11.83 29.28
N LEU A 528 10.27 -11.44 28.29
CA LEU A 528 11.37 -10.49 28.49
C LEU A 528 10.82 -9.07 28.62
N THR A 529 10.08 -8.78 29.69
CA THR A 529 10.02 -7.40 30.20
C THR A 529 11.43 -7.06 30.65
N SER A 530 12.10 -6.15 29.93
CA SER A 530 13.41 -5.49 30.13
C SER A 530 14.19 -5.63 31.47
N ASP A 531 14.27 -6.80 32.09
CA ASP A 531 14.86 -7.01 33.41
C ASP A 531 16.35 -7.34 33.31
N VAL A 532 16.87 -7.47 32.08
CA VAL A 532 18.30 -7.34 31.84
C VAL A 532 18.65 -5.88 32.11
N SER A 533 19.48 -5.63 33.12
CA SER A 533 20.04 -4.31 33.44
C SER A 533 21.01 -3.83 32.35
N LEU A 534 20.49 -3.63 31.13
CA LEU A 534 21.09 -2.79 30.12
C LEU A 534 20.87 -1.37 30.62
N ASN A 535 21.90 -0.57 30.84
CA ASN A 535 21.73 0.87 31.06
C ASN A 535 21.33 1.51 29.73
N PRO A 536 20.05 1.88 29.48
CA PRO A 536 19.66 2.52 28.24
C PRO A 536 19.62 4.04 28.47
N PRO A 537 19.98 4.88 27.49
CA PRO A 537 19.51 6.25 27.52
C PRO A 537 17.99 6.23 27.27
N THR A 538 17.21 6.36 28.35
CA THR A 538 15.85 6.93 28.41
C THR A 538 14.92 6.69 27.21
N LYS A 539 14.14 5.61 27.27
CA LYS A 539 12.66 5.59 27.14
C LYS A 539 12.17 4.13 27.25
N GLN A 540 11.53 3.79 28.37
CA GLN A 540 10.57 2.68 28.39
C GLN A 540 9.43 3.09 27.45
N THR A 541 9.34 2.51 26.26
CA THR A 541 8.22 2.77 25.35
C THR A 541 7.11 1.77 25.67
N THR A 542 5.97 2.30 26.11
CA THR A 542 4.71 1.56 26.19
C THR A 542 3.99 1.70 24.84
N PRO A 543 3.54 0.60 24.21
CA PRO A 543 3.67 -0.79 24.66
C PRO A 543 5.04 -1.41 24.32
N PRO A 544 5.50 -2.41 25.11
CA PRO A 544 6.80 -3.07 24.96
C PRO A 544 6.95 -3.94 23.69
N LEU A 545 5.96 -3.95 22.80
CA LEU A 545 5.85 -4.82 21.61
C LEU A 545 5.91 -6.33 21.93
N LEU A 546 5.51 -6.71 23.14
CA LEU A 546 5.42 -8.09 23.63
C LEU A 546 3.95 -8.52 23.72
N LEU A 547 3.72 -9.83 23.69
CA LEU A 547 2.41 -10.40 23.99
C LEU A 547 2.06 -10.19 25.48
N ASP A 548 0.78 -10.03 25.79
CA ASP A 548 0.30 -9.93 27.17
C ASP A 548 0.31 -11.30 27.88
N GLU A 549 0.22 -12.38 27.11
CA GLU A 549 0.29 -13.76 27.55
C GLU A 549 1.30 -14.54 26.71
N GLN A 550 1.87 -15.61 27.28
CA GLN A 550 2.82 -16.46 26.55
C GLN A 550 2.14 -17.09 25.33
N VAL A 551 2.90 -17.19 24.24
CA VAL A 551 2.36 -17.64 22.94
C VAL A 551 1.79 -19.06 22.99
N ASP A 552 2.34 -19.94 23.81
CA ASP A 552 1.91 -21.34 24.01
C ASP A 552 0.63 -21.46 24.85
N LYS A 553 0.26 -20.41 25.59
CA LYS A 553 -0.99 -20.35 26.39
C LYS A 553 -2.18 -19.80 25.61
N GLN A 554 -1.96 -19.25 24.42
CA GLN A 554 -3.04 -18.74 23.59
C GLN A 554 -4.02 -19.85 23.18
N PRO A 555 -5.31 -19.53 22.98
CA PRO A 555 -6.28 -20.49 22.48
C PRO A 555 -5.82 -21.16 21.18
N ILE A 556 -5.95 -22.48 21.11
CA ILE A 556 -5.53 -23.26 19.95
C ILE A 556 -6.42 -22.91 18.75
N VAL A 557 -5.79 -22.53 17.63
CA VAL A 557 -6.44 -22.29 16.34
C VAL A 557 -5.75 -23.11 15.26
N ASN A 558 -6.36 -24.25 14.90
CA ASN A 558 -5.83 -25.18 13.89
C ASN A 558 -6.69 -25.24 12.61
N GLU A 559 -7.56 -24.25 12.43
CA GLU A 559 -8.55 -24.20 11.34
C GLU A 559 -7.94 -23.66 10.04
N TYR A 560 -6.77 -24.16 9.68
CA TYR A 560 -6.09 -23.92 8.41
C TYR A 560 -5.61 -25.27 7.88
N ALA A 561 -5.64 -25.49 6.56
CA ALA A 561 -5.37 -26.81 5.97
C ALA A 561 -6.27 -27.99 6.44
N TRP A 562 -7.46 -27.70 6.98
CA TRP A 562 -8.41 -28.72 7.47
C TRP A 562 -9.15 -29.48 6.36
N ASN A 563 -9.16 -28.96 5.14
CA ASN A 563 -9.97 -29.50 4.05
C ASN A 563 -9.27 -30.67 3.35
N GLY A 564 -9.53 -31.89 3.85
CA GLY A 564 -9.00 -33.12 3.29
C GLY A 564 -9.43 -33.41 1.85
N LEU A 565 -10.55 -32.84 1.38
CA LEU A 565 -11.06 -33.08 0.02
C LEU A 565 -10.22 -32.41 -1.07
N VAL A 566 -9.52 -31.33 -0.73
CA VAL A 566 -8.68 -30.56 -1.68
C VAL A 566 -7.18 -30.75 -1.43
N ARG A 567 -6.81 -31.46 -0.35
CA ARG A 567 -5.42 -31.75 0.03
C ARG A 567 -4.76 -32.61 -1.06
N GLY A 568 -3.62 -32.15 -1.59
CA GLY A 568 -2.91 -32.84 -2.68
C GLY A 568 -3.54 -32.68 -4.07
N THR A 569 -4.64 -31.93 -4.22
CA THR A 569 -5.29 -31.66 -5.51
C THR A 569 -5.36 -30.14 -5.80
N PRO A 570 -4.29 -29.54 -6.36
CA PRO A 570 -4.20 -28.09 -6.57
C PRO A 570 -5.34 -27.49 -7.39
N TRP A 571 -5.86 -28.22 -8.39
CA TRP A 571 -6.96 -27.74 -9.23
C TRP A 571 -8.29 -27.63 -8.46
N ALA A 572 -8.55 -28.57 -7.54
CA ALA A 572 -9.76 -28.53 -6.71
C ALA A 572 -9.67 -27.37 -5.71
N ALA A 573 -8.47 -27.13 -5.14
CA ALA A 573 -8.20 -25.97 -4.31
C ALA A 573 -8.43 -24.65 -5.08
N LEU A 574 -7.99 -24.56 -6.34
CA LEU A 574 -8.22 -23.39 -7.21
C LEU A 574 -9.72 -23.15 -7.46
N LEU A 575 -10.50 -24.19 -7.76
CA LEU A 575 -11.94 -24.05 -7.98
C LEU A 575 -12.68 -23.61 -6.71
N LEU A 576 -12.34 -24.20 -5.56
CA LEU A 576 -12.90 -23.81 -4.27
C LEU A 576 -12.54 -22.36 -3.93
N TRP A 577 -11.29 -21.96 -4.19
CA TRP A 577 -10.82 -20.59 -3.99
C TRP A 577 -11.63 -19.59 -4.81
N LEU A 578 -11.83 -19.86 -6.10
CA LEU A 578 -12.69 -19.02 -6.95
C LEU A 578 -14.12 -18.96 -6.41
N LEU A 579 -14.69 -20.10 -5.99
CA LEU A 579 -16.03 -20.15 -5.40
C LEU A 579 -16.14 -19.26 -4.16
N VAL A 580 -15.14 -19.28 -3.27
CA VAL A 580 -15.08 -18.38 -2.10
C VAL A 580 -15.02 -16.93 -2.54
N PHE A 581 -14.21 -16.59 -3.56
CA PHE A 581 -14.18 -15.22 -4.09
C PHE A 581 -15.49 -14.79 -4.75
N TYR A 582 -16.25 -15.69 -5.36
CA TYR A 582 -17.61 -15.38 -5.80
C TYR A 582 -18.59 -15.22 -4.62
N GLY A 583 -18.44 -15.99 -3.55
CA GLY A 583 -19.14 -15.76 -2.29
C GLY A 583 -18.86 -14.36 -1.73
N LEU A 584 -17.59 -13.96 -1.69
CA LEU A 584 -17.17 -12.60 -1.33
C LEU A 584 -17.75 -11.56 -2.30
N ALA A 585 -17.80 -11.86 -3.61
CA ALA A 585 -18.45 -10.98 -4.58
C ALA A 585 -19.91 -10.73 -4.21
N LEU A 586 -20.67 -11.76 -3.82
CA LEU A 586 -22.07 -11.61 -3.41
C LEU A 586 -22.23 -10.73 -2.17
N LEU A 587 -21.33 -10.88 -1.18
CA LEU A 587 -21.31 -10.02 0.02
C LEU A 587 -20.94 -8.57 -0.30
N GLY A 588 -20.02 -8.35 -1.23
CA GLY A 588 -19.63 -6.99 -1.62
C GLY A 588 -20.61 -6.33 -2.59
N LEU A 589 -21.49 -7.09 -3.25
CA LEU A 589 -22.28 -6.61 -4.38
C LEU A 589 -23.31 -5.53 -4.02
N PRO A 590 -24.05 -5.57 -2.89
CA PRO A 590 -24.95 -4.49 -2.49
C PRO A 590 -24.23 -3.16 -2.30
N VAL A 591 -23.07 -3.17 -1.64
CA VAL A 591 -22.20 -2.00 -1.47
C VAL A 591 -21.60 -1.58 -2.82
N ALA A 592 -21.10 -2.52 -3.61
CA ALA A 592 -20.55 -2.25 -4.93
C ALA A 592 -21.60 -1.65 -5.87
N ARG A 593 -22.89 -2.02 -5.77
CA ARG A 593 -23.97 -1.40 -6.52
C ARG A 593 -24.27 0.02 -6.05
N LEU A 594 -24.26 0.24 -4.73
CA LEU A 594 -24.45 1.58 -4.16
C LEU A 594 -23.38 2.54 -4.71
N VAL A 595 -22.15 2.04 -4.85
CA VAL A 595 -20.94 2.78 -5.24
C VAL A 595 -20.64 2.67 -6.76
N PHE A 596 -21.12 1.69 -7.48
CA PHE A 596 -20.69 1.50 -8.87
C PHE A 596 -21.84 1.07 -9.75
N GLY A 597 -23.09 1.12 -9.27
CA GLY A 597 -24.28 0.72 -10.05
C GLY A 597 -24.51 1.48 -11.35
N GLN A 598 -23.79 2.60 -11.58
CA GLN A 598 -23.80 3.32 -12.86
C GLN A 598 -22.59 3.05 -13.76
N SER A 599 -21.55 2.38 -13.28
CA SER A 599 -20.46 1.89 -14.14
C SER A 599 -21.02 0.89 -15.15
N ALA A 600 -20.29 0.62 -16.23
CA ALA A 600 -20.76 -0.25 -17.31
C ALA A 600 -21.20 -1.63 -16.78
N ASP A 601 -20.44 -2.19 -15.86
CA ASP A 601 -20.58 -3.49 -15.21
C ASP A 601 -21.42 -3.48 -13.90
N ALA A 602 -22.09 -2.37 -13.57
CA ALA A 602 -22.87 -2.21 -12.34
C ALA A 602 -22.10 -2.37 -11.01
N GLY A 603 -20.77 -2.29 -11.04
CA GLY A 603 -19.91 -2.49 -9.88
C GLY A 603 -19.39 -3.90 -9.67
N TRP A 604 -19.67 -4.81 -10.60
CA TRP A 604 -19.24 -6.21 -10.50
C TRP A 604 -17.72 -6.38 -10.34
N ALA A 605 -16.92 -5.57 -11.02
CA ALA A 605 -15.46 -5.60 -10.92
C ALA A 605 -14.94 -5.40 -9.49
N TRP A 606 -15.66 -4.58 -8.70
CA TRP A 606 -15.27 -4.21 -7.34
C TRP A 606 -15.87 -5.09 -6.25
N ALA A 607 -16.92 -5.86 -6.59
CA ALA A 607 -17.71 -6.60 -5.62
C ALA A 607 -16.86 -7.60 -4.80
N ARG A 608 -15.92 -8.32 -5.44
CA ARG A 608 -15.02 -9.27 -4.75
C ARG A 608 -14.14 -8.59 -3.71
N LEU A 609 -13.50 -7.48 -4.11
CA LEU A 609 -12.60 -6.74 -3.25
C LEU A 609 -13.36 -6.08 -2.10
N LEU A 610 -14.51 -5.47 -2.38
CA LEU A 610 -15.36 -4.90 -1.35
C LEU A 610 -15.86 -5.95 -0.36
N GLY A 611 -16.27 -7.13 -0.84
CA GLY A 611 -16.68 -8.24 0.03
C GLY A 611 -15.54 -8.73 0.92
N LEU A 612 -14.33 -8.86 0.38
CA LEU A 612 -13.13 -9.20 1.16
C LEU A 612 -12.83 -8.15 2.24
N LEU A 613 -12.89 -6.86 1.88
CA LEU A 613 -12.64 -5.76 2.82
C LEU A 613 -13.72 -5.67 3.90
N LEU A 614 -14.99 -5.85 3.55
CA LEU A 614 -16.12 -5.82 4.49
C LEU A 614 -16.05 -6.99 5.47
N LEU A 615 -15.91 -8.22 4.96
CA LEU A 615 -15.81 -9.40 5.81
C LEU A 615 -14.55 -9.36 6.66
N GLY A 616 -13.40 -9.01 6.05
CA GLY A 616 -12.13 -8.84 6.75
C GLY A 616 -12.25 -7.84 7.89
N TYR A 617 -12.82 -6.66 7.66
CA TYR A 617 -12.99 -5.67 8.72
C TYR A 617 -13.99 -6.12 9.80
N ALA A 618 -15.10 -6.75 9.39
CA ALA A 618 -16.12 -7.25 10.32
C ALA A 618 -15.59 -8.35 11.25
N VAL A 619 -14.60 -9.14 10.82
CA VAL A 619 -13.93 -10.16 11.64
C VAL A 619 -12.78 -9.55 12.43
N TRP A 620 -11.91 -8.78 11.77
CA TRP A 620 -10.70 -8.21 12.36
C TRP A 620 -11.00 -7.29 13.53
N LEU A 621 -11.94 -6.35 13.37
CA LEU A 621 -12.18 -5.33 14.39
C LEU A 621 -12.61 -5.96 15.74
N PRO A 622 -13.62 -6.85 15.81
CA PRO A 622 -13.96 -7.45 17.10
C PRO A 622 -12.87 -8.41 17.62
N THR A 623 -12.07 -9.05 16.75
CA THR A 623 -10.89 -9.81 17.20
C THR A 623 -9.84 -8.91 17.85
N SER A 624 -9.52 -7.77 17.24
CA SER A 624 -8.59 -6.78 17.78
C SER A 624 -9.10 -6.13 19.07
N LEU A 625 -10.41 -6.10 19.28
CA LEU A 625 -11.05 -5.62 20.51
C LEU A 625 -11.18 -6.70 21.59
N GLY A 626 -10.75 -7.94 21.33
CA GLY A 626 -10.89 -9.07 22.24
C GLY A 626 -12.34 -9.53 22.46
N LEU A 627 -13.26 -9.19 21.54
CA LEU A 627 -14.68 -9.58 21.63
C LEU A 627 -14.91 -11.02 21.16
N TRP A 628 -14.11 -11.50 20.22
CA TRP A 628 -14.07 -12.90 19.78
C TRP A 628 -12.68 -13.27 19.26
N HIS A 629 -12.46 -14.53 18.89
CA HIS A 629 -11.20 -15.01 18.34
C HIS A 629 -11.23 -15.11 16.81
N TYR A 630 -10.05 -15.07 16.17
CA TYR A 630 -9.87 -15.32 14.74
C TYR A 630 -9.93 -16.82 14.41
N ASN A 631 -11.11 -17.38 14.63
CA ASN A 631 -11.46 -18.76 14.36
C ASN A 631 -12.74 -18.83 13.49
N ALA A 632 -13.23 -20.04 13.20
CA ALA A 632 -14.42 -20.26 12.39
C ALA A 632 -15.65 -19.50 12.94
N TRP A 633 -15.78 -19.37 14.26
CA TRP A 633 -16.88 -18.64 14.90
C TRP A 633 -16.78 -17.13 14.73
N GLY A 634 -15.58 -16.56 14.86
CA GLY A 634 -15.34 -15.14 14.55
C GLY A 634 -15.64 -14.83 13.08
N VAL A 635 -15.23 -15.73 12.17
CA VAL A 635 -15.56 -15.61 10.73
C VAL A 635 -17.07 -15.66 10.49
N LEU A 636 -17.79 -16.58 11.13
CA LEU A 636 -19.25 -16.68 11.04
C LEU A 636 -19.93 -15.42 11.60
N GLY A 637 -19.44 -14.90 12.73
CA GLY A 637 -19.91 -13.64 13.32
C GLY A 637 -19.74 -12.46 12.36
N GLY A 638 -18.57 -12.32 11.75
CA GLY A 638 -18.32 -11.30 10.73
C GLY A 638 -19.22 -11.44 9.51
N LEU A 639 -19.46 -12.68 9.05
CA LEU A 639 -20.39 -12.96 7.96
C LEU A 639 -21.81 -12.50 8.28
N VAL A 640 -22.29 -12.78 9.50
CA VAL A 640 -23.61 -12.35 9.97
C VAL A 640 -23.71 -10.82 10.01
N VAL A 641 -22.66 -10.11 10.44
CA VAL A 641 -22.61 -8.64 10.42
C VAL A 641 -22.73 -8.08 8.99
N VAL A 642 -21.98 -8.64 8.04
CA VAL A 642 -22.04 -8.20 6.63
C VAL A 642 -23.41 -8.51 6.01
N LEU A 643 -23.98 -9.69 6.27
CA LEU A 643 -25.31 -10.04 5.78
C LEU A 643 -26.39 -9.11 6.34
N MET A 644 -26.30 -8.69 7.61
CA MET A 644 -27.21 -7.69 8.18
C MET A 644 -27.11 -6.34 7.45
N LEU A 645 -25.90 -5.89 7.13
CA LEU A 645 -25.67 -4.69 6.32
C LEU A 645 -26.29 -4.84 4.92
N ASP A 646 -26.07 -5.97 4.25
CA ASP A 646 -26.61 -6.25 2.93
C ASP A 646 -28.14 -6.25 2.91
N LEU A 647 -28.78 -6.89 3.89
CA LEU A 647 -30.24 -6.88 4.04
C LEU A 647 -30.78 -5.46 4.25
N ALA A 648 -30.09 -4.64 5.04
CA ALA A 648 -30.46 -3.23 5.24
C ALA A 648 -30.35 -2.42 3.93
N LEU A 649 -29.28 -2.60 3.17
CA LEU A 649 -29.08 -1.94 1.88
C LEU A 649 -30.12 -2.37 0.83
N LEU A 650 -30.45 -3.67 0.79
CA LEU A 650 -31.49 -4.20 -0.10
C LEU A 650 -32.88 -3.66 0.29
N ALA A 651 -33.20 -3.60 1.58
CA ALA A 651 -34.46 -3.01 2.06
C ALA A 651 -34.58 -1.52 1.70
N ALA A 652 -33.48 -0.76 1.79
CA ALA A 652 -33.44 0.64 1.38
C ALA A 652 -33.61 0.81 -0.14
N GLY A 653 -32.96 -0.04 -0.94
CA GLY A 653 -33.06 -0.02 -2.41
C GLY A 653 -34.46 -0.39 -2.93
N GLY A 654 -35.16 -1.31 -2.27
CA GLY A 654 -36.52 -1.72 -2.65
C GLY A 654 -37.58 -0.64 -2.43
N SER A 655 -37.39 0.25 -1.45
CA SER A 655 -38.33 1.35 -1.16
C SER A 655 -38.35 2.47 -2.21
N SER A 656 -37.37 2.56 -3.11
CA SER A 656 -37.35 3.63 -4.12
C SER A 656 -38.10 3.31 -5.42
N GLN A 657 -38.63 2.10 -5.56
CA GLN A 657 -39.15 1.58 -6.84
C GLN A 657 -40.64 1.19 -6.82
N GLN A 658 -41.27 1.11 -5.64
CA GLN A 658 -42.71 0.88 -5.48
C GLN A 658 -43.31 2.03 -4.65
N GLU A 659 -44.43 2.54 -5.15
CA GLU A 659 -45.27 3.65 -4.70
C GLU A 659 -45.06 4.11 -3.25
N ALA A 660 -44.83 5.43 -3.11
CA ALA A 660 -44.56 6.14 -1.86
C ALA A 660 -45.70 6.12 -0.82
N ASP A 661 -46.82 5.44 -1.11
CA ASP A 661 -48.05 5.50 -0.31
C ASP A 661 -48.39 4.18 0.43
N ALA A 662 -47.63 3.09 0.22
CA ALA A 662 -47.86 1.82 0.92
C ALA A 662 -46.76 1.50 1.96
N VAL A 663 -47.16 1.25 3.21
CA VAL A 663 -46.26 0.72 4.26
C VAL A 663 -45.89 -0.73 3.89
N LEU A 664 -44.84 -0.90 3.08
CA LEU A 664 -44.31 -2.21 2.72
C LEU A 664 -43.61 -2.86 3.91
N SER A 665 -43.89 -4.15 4.16
CA SER A 665 -43.19 -4.95 5.16
C SER A 665 -41.70 -5.09 4.82
N LEU A 666 -40.84 -5.27 5.84
CA LEU A 666 -39.40 -5.45 5.65
C LEU A 666 -39.05 -6.56 4.64
N PRO A 667 -39.70 -7.74 4.66
CA PRO A 667 -39.46 -8.78 3.64
C PRO A 667 -39.82 -8.32 2.22
N ALA A 668 -40.90 -7.57 2.05
CA ALA A 668 -41.30 -7.05 0.74
C ALA A 668 -40.26 -6.07 0.19
N ARG A 669 -39.72 -5.19 1.04
CA ARG A 669 -38.64 -4.26 0.68
C ARG A 669 -37.36 -4.97 0.25
N ILE A 670 -36.92 -5.97 1.01
CA ILE A 670 -35.74 -6.79 0.67
C ILE A 670 -35.96 -7.50 -0.67
N SER A 671 -37.15 -8.09 -0.89
CA SER A 671 -37.48 -8.76 -2.15
C SER A 671 -37.47 -7.79 -3.35
N GLY A 672 -37.87 -6.53 -3.15
CA GLY A 672 -37.80 -5.48 -4.15
C GLY A 672 -36.36 -5.11 -4.49
N GLY A 673 -35.51 -4.93 -3.47
CA GLY A 673 -34.09 -4.68 -3.63
C GLY A 673 -33.37 -5.80 -4.38
N LEU A 674 -33.65 -7.06 -4.04
CA LEU A 674 -33.10 -8.23 -4.74
C LEU A 674 -33.51 -8.28 -6.21
N ARG A 675 -34.79 -8.02 -6.51
CA ARG A 675 -35.28 -7.94 -7.90
C ARG A 675 -34.60 -6.82 -8.68
N ALA A 676 -34.41 -5.65 -8.07
CA ALA A 676 -33.71 -4.52 -8.68
C ALA A 676 -32.23 -4.82 -8.96
N LEU A 677 -31.57 -5.52 -8.02
CA LEU A 677 -30.20 -6.00 -8.19
C LEU A 677 -30.12 -6.99 -9.36
N ALA A 678 -30.95 -8.03 -9.35
CA ALA A 678 -30.99 -9.05 -10.39
C ALA A 678 -31.30 -8.46 -11.78
N ALA A 679 -32.27 -7.56 -11.88
CA ALA A 679 -32.61 -6.88 -13.14
C ALA A 679 -31.41 -6.11 -13.71
N SER A 680 -30.69 -5.37 -12.87
CA SER A 680 -29.53 -4.61 -13.28
C SER A 680 -28.34 -5.46 -13.70
N LEU A 681 -28.12 -6.62 -13.06
CA LEU A 681 -27.10 -7.56 -13.52
C LEU A 681 -27.48 -8.13 -14.88
N ARG A 682 -28.76 -8.49 -15.05
CA ARG A 682 -29.29 -9.02 -16.32
C ARG A 682 -29.21 -8.01 -17.45
N GLU A 683 -29.47 -6.72 -17.20
CA GLU A 683 -29.33 -5.65 -18.20
C GLU A 683 -27.88 -5.45 -18.66
N ARG A 684 -26.90 -5.76 -17.81
CA ARG A 684 -25.47 -5.45 -18.03
C ARG A 684 -24.60 -6.70 -18.14
N TRP A 685 -25.22 -7.85 -18.39
CA TRP A 685 -24.56 -9.16 -18.37
C TRP A 685 -23.33 -9.22 -19.30
N TRP A 686 -23.40 -8.61 -20.48
CA TRP A 686 -22.26 -8.61 -21.42
C TRP A 686 -21.06 -7.83 -20.88
N THR A 687 -21.29 -6.66 -20.31
CA THR A 687 -20.21 -5.85 -19.69
C THR A 687 -19.67 -6.49 -18.41
N ILE A 688 -20.52 -7.22 -17.69
CA ILE A 688 -20.11 -8.06 -16.56
C ILE A 688 -19.21 -9.19 -17.04
N LEU A 689 -19.60 -9.92 -18.09
CA LEU A 689 -18.78 -10.97 -18.68
C LEU A 689 -17.44 -10.46 -19.20
N LEU A 690 -17.40 -9.26 -19.79
CA LEU A 690 -16.14 -8.63 -20.18
C LEU A 690 -15.25 -8.34 -18.97
N SER A 691 -15.81 -7.73 -17.92
CA SER A 691 -15.06 -7.48 -16.68
C SER A 691 -14.58 -8.79 -16.03
N GLU A 692 -15.41 -9.82 -16.09
CA GLU A 692 -15.11 -11.14 -15.56
C GLU A 692 -13.99 -11.82 -16.36
N GLY A 693 -14.05 -11.73 -17.69
CA GLY A 693 -13.01 -12.24 -18.56
C GLY A 693 -11.65 -11.59 -18.30
N VAL A 694 -11.62 -10.30 -17.95
CA VAL A 694 -10.38 -9.62 -17.55
C VAL A 694 -9.86 -10.15 -16.21
N PHE A 695 -10.73 -10.26 -15.19
CA PHE A 695 -10.36 -10.80 -13.89
C PHE A 695 -9.87 -12.24 -13.98
N LEU A 696 -10.67 -13.14 -14.57
CA LEU A 696 -10.36 -14.55 -14.71
C LEU A 696 -9.17 -14.78 -15.63
N GLY A 697 -9.03 -14.00 -16.71
CA GLY A 697 -7.87 -14.07 -17.60
C GLY A 697 -6.58 -13.70 -16.86
N GLY A 698 -6.60 -12.62 -16.07
CA GLY A 698 -5.47 -12.24 -15.21
C GLY A 698 -5.15 -13.31 -14.17
N PHE A 699 -6.16 -13.72 -13.40
CA PHE A 699 -6.03 -14.75 -12.38
C PHE A 699 -5.47 -16.05 -12.96
N ALA A 700 -6.04 -16.58 -14.05
CA ALA A 700 -5.60 -17.83 -14.65
C ALA A 700 -4.18 -17.73 -15.21
N THR A 701 -3.83 -16.59 -15.84
CA THR A 701 -2.48 -16.36 -16.35
C THR A 701 -1.45 -16.37 -15.23
N LEU A 702 -1.69 -15.62 -14.14
CA LEU A 702 -0.73 -15.58 -13.05
C LEU A 702 -0.73 -16.88 -12.24
N ALA A 703 -1.88 -17.54 -12.04
CA ALA A 703 -1.94 -18.87 -11.44
C ALA A 703 -1.13 -19.90 -12.25
N LEU A 704 -1.16 -19.84 -13.58
CA LEU A 704 -0.32 -20.69 -14.44
C LEU A 704 1.17 -20.36 -14.27
N ILE A 705 1.56 -19.08 -14.29
CA ILE A 705 2.94 -18.66 -14.05
C ILE A 705 3.43 -19.17 -12.68
N ARG A 706 2.62 -19.00 -11.64
CA ARG A 706 2.92 -19.52 -10.30
C ARG A 706 2.96 -21.05 -10.27
N ALA A 707 2.10 -21.74 -11.01
CA ALA A 707 2.13 -23.20 -11.09
C ALA A 707 3.43 -23.73 -11.75
N LEU A 708 4.00 -22.98 -12.68
CA LEU A 708 5.25 -23.30 -13.35
C LEU A 708 6.49 -22.93 -12.51
N ASN A 709 6.39 -21.95 -11.61
CA ASN A 709 7.43 -21.55 -10.67
C ASN A 709 6.81 -21.32 -9.28
N PRO A 710 6.46 -22.38 -8.52
CA PRO A 710 5.70 -22.20 -7.27
C PRO A 710 6.51 -21.73 -6.08
N ASP A 711 7.83 -21.86 -6.16
CA ASP A 711 8.77 -21.76 -5.05
C ASP A 711 8.59 -20.47 -4.22
N LEU A 712 8.42 -20.65 -2.90
CA LEU A 712 8.39 -19.57 -1.91
C LEU A 712 9.78 -19.09 -1.48
N TRP A 713 10.78 -19.37 -2.31
CA TRP A 713 12.16 -18.94 -2.18
C TRP A 713 12.72 -18.47 -3.51
N HIS A 714 13.87 -17.78 -3.46
CA HIS A 714 14.67 -17.49 -4.63
C HIS A 714 16.13 -17.92 -4.38
N PRO A 715 16.70 -18.82 -5.19
CA PRO A 715 17.97 -19.50 -4.90
C PRO A 715 19.18 -18.56 -4.75
N VAL A 716 19.27 -17.51 -5.58
CA VAL A 716 20.44 -16.61 -5.61
C VAL A 716 20.29 -15.39 -4.69
N TRP A 717 19.18 -14.67 -4.81
CA TRP A 717 19.00 -13.38 -4.14
C TRP A 717 18.34 -13.50 -2.76
N GLY A 718 17.82 -14.67 -2.42
CA GLY A 718 16.80 -14.77 -1.38
C GLY A 718 15.61 -13.85 -1.72
N GLY A 719 14.89 -13.41 -0.71
CA GLY A 719 13.75 -12.50 -0.87
C GLY A 719 12.86 -12.61 0.35
N GLU A 720 11.85 -11.76 0.47
CA GLU A 720 11.05 -11.69 1.69
C GLU A 720 9.91 -12.72 1.76
N LYS A 721 9.67 -13.46 0.66
CA LYS A 721 8.62 -14.49 0.58
C LYS A 721 8.55 -15.45 1.78
N PRO A 722 9.65 -16.01 2.32
CA PRO A 722 9.55 -16.88 3.49
C PRO A 722 9.17 -16.12 4.76
N MET A 723 9.63 -14.88 4.92
CA MET A 723 9.23 -14.02 6.03
C MET A 723 7.71 -13.79 5.99
N GLU A 724 7.22 -13.34 4.83
CA GLU A 724 5.80 -13.06 4.61
C GLU A 724 4.95 -14.32 4.76
N PHE A 725 5.48 -15.48 4.32
CA PHE A 725 4.85 -16.78 4.50
C PHE A 725 4.81 -17.18 5.99
N GLY A 726 5.87 -16.91 6.74
CA GLY A 726 5.90 -17.08 8.20
C GLY A 726 4.84 -16.24 8.88
N PHE A 727 4.76 -14.94 8.57
CA PHE A 727 3.71 -14.06 9.07
C PHE A 727 2.32 -14.54 8.69
N LEU A 728 2.11 -15.00 7.45
CA LEU A 728 0.83 -15.56 7.02
C LEU A 728 0.44 -16.80 7.82
N ASN A 729 1.37 -17.74 8.05
CA ASN A 729 1.14 -18.92 8.87
C ASN A 729 0.86 -18.55 10.34
N ALA A 730 1.62 -17.61 10.91
CA ALA A 730 1.39 -17.12 12.27
C ALA A 730 0.02 -16.45 12.44
N ILE A 731 -0.42 -15.64 11.47
CA ILE A 731 -1.76 -15.04 11.43
C ILE A 731 -2.85 -16.12 11.41
N LEU A 732 -2.69 -17.18 10.61
CA LEU A 732 -3.67 -18.26 10.52
C LEU A 732 -3.84 -19.02 11.84
N ARG A 733 -2.77 -19.09 12.64
CA ARG A 733 -2.68 -19.73 13.95
C ARG A 733 -3.01 -18.80 15.12
N SER A 734 -3.02 -17.48 14.91
CA SER A 734 -3.27 -16.51 15.98
C SER A 734 -4.77 -16.40 16.29
N PRO A 735 -5.21 -16.57 17.56
CA PRO A 735 -6.59 -16.34 17.97
C PRO A 735 -6.92 -14.86 18.15
N THR A 736 -5.92 -14.03 18.43
CA THR A 736 -6.09 -12.60 18.74
C THR A 736 -5.31 -11.74 17.74
N MET A 737 -5.61 -10.43 17.73
CA MET A 737 -4.91 -9.45 16.89
C MET A 737 -4.40 -8.31 17.79
N PRO A 738 -3.14 -7.86 17.67
CA PRO A 738 -2.16 -8.28 16.69
C PRO A 738 -1.69 -9.73 16.86
N PRO A 739 -1.35 -10.42 15.76
CA PRO A 739 -0.91 -11.82 15.78
C PRO A 739 0.48 -11.95 16.41
N TYR A 740 0.80 -13.11 16.98
CA TYR A 740 2.15 -13.36 17.50
C TYR A 740 3.20 -13.35 16.37
N ASP A 741 4.44 -13.01 16.71
CA ASP A 741 5.56 -12.97 15.78
C ASP A 741 6.22 -14.35 15.69
N PRO A 742 6.21 -15.02 14.52
CA PRO A 742 6.86 -16.32 14.37
C PRO A 742 8.38 -16.24 14.50
N PHE A 743 8.98 -15.05 14.37
CA PHE A 743 10.42 -14.87 14.40
C PHE A 743 10.93 -14.20 15.68
N PHE A 744 10.03 -13.97 16.65
CA PHE A 744 10.36 -13.41 17.95
C PHE A 744 9.35 -13.92 18.99
N SER A 745 9.66 -15.03 19.65
CA SER A 745 8.70 -15.92 20.34
C SER A 745 7.78 -15.34 21.43
N ASP A 746 8.07 -14.19 21.99
CA ASP A 746 7.28 -13.47 23.01
C ASP A 746 6.71 -12.13 22.47
N GLY A 747 6.95 -11.84 21.19
CA GLY A 747 6.49 -10.63 20.50
C GLY A 747 5.23 -10.86 19.68
N PHE A 748 4.59 -9.76 19.30
CA PHE A 748 3.61 -9.74 18.21
C PHE A 748 4.20 -9.09 16.97
N ILE A 749 3.61 -9.37 15.80
CA ILE A 749 4.03 -8.78 14.52
C ILE A 749 3.80 -7.27 14.57
N ASN A 750 4.89 -6.49 14.69
CA ASN A 750 4.84 -5.04 14.60
C ASN A 750 5.16 -4.59 13.16
N TYR A 751 4.37 -5.10 12.23
CA TYR A 751 4.48 -4.91 10.80
C TYR A 751 3.10 -4.65 10.19
N TYR A 752 3.01 -4.30 8.89
CA TYR A 752 1.76 -4.04 8.18
C TYR A 752 0.92 -5.32 7.93
N TYR A 753 0.62 -6.09 8.98
CA TYR A 753 0.04 -7.44 8.91
C TYR A 753 -1.38 -7.48 8.36
N TYR A 754 -2.14 -6.37 8.37
CA TYR A 754 -3.54 -6.34 7.94
C TYR A 754 -3.73 -6.84 6.50
N GLY A 755 -2.78 -6.54 5.59
CA GLY A 755 -2.80 -7.05 4.23
C GLY A 755 -2.70 -8.58 4.20
N LEU A 756 -1.73 -9.15 4.92
CA LEU A 756 -1.55 -10.60 5.06
C LEU A 756 -2.75 -11.24 5.77
N TYR A 757 -3.36 -10.54 6.73
CA TYR A 757 -4.61 -10.95 7.36
C TYR A 757 -5.76 -11.07 6.35
N LEU A 758 -5.95 -10.08 5.48
CA LEU A 758 -6.95 -10.16 4.41
C LEU A 758 -6.70 -11.35 3.48
N VAL A 759 -5.43 -11.69 3.21
CA VAL A 759 -5.07 -12.89 2.44
C VAL A 759 -5.33 -14.18 3.21
N SER A 760 -5.10 -14.18 4.53
CA SER A 760 -5.32 -15.35 5.38
C SER A 760 -6.79 -15.77 5.46
N LEU A 761 -7.72 -14.82 5.36
CA LEU A 761 -9.16 -15.06 5.50
C LEU A 761 -9.73 -16.07 4.48
N PRO A 762 -9.54 -15.88 3.15
CA PRO A 762 -9.98 -16.88 2.18
C PRO A 762 -9.23 -18.23 2.32
N ILE A 763 -7.97 -18.24 2.79
CA ILE A 763 -7.24 -19.49 3.09
C ILE A 763 -7.95 -20.27 4.21
N LYS A 764 -8.29 -19.58 5.30
CA LYS A 764 -9.02 -20.14 6.45
C LYS A 764 -10.41 -20.66 6.05
N ILE A 765 -11.17 -19.88 5.25
CA ILE A 765 -12.50 -20.26 4.75
C ILE A 765 -12.43 -21.49 3.82
N CYS A 766 -11.45 -21.55 2.92
CA CYS A 766 -11.28 -22.69 2.02
C CYS A 766 -10.77 -23.94 2.75
N GLY A 767 -10.00 -23.75 3.82
CA GLY A 767 -9.29 -24.83 4.52
C GLY A 767 -8.15 -25.45 3.70
N ILE A 768 -7.60 -24.72 2.74
CA ILE A 768 -6.47 -25.16 1.91
C ILE A 768 -5.14 -24.98 2.65
N THR A 769 -4.06 -25.60 2.16
CA THR A 769 -2.72 -25.38 2.70
C THR A 769 -2.28 -23.93 2.43
N PRO A 770 -1.61 -23.26 3.39
CA PRO A 770 -1.16 -21.88 3.20
C PRO A 770 -0.23 -21.72 1.99
N ALA A 771 0.60 -22.71 1.68
CA ALA A 771 1.53 -22.67 0.54
C ALA A 771 0.80 -22.58 -0.82
N ILE A 772 -0.33 -23.28 -0.98
CA ILE A 772 -1.21 -23.14 -2.15
C ILE A 772 -1.95 -21.79 -2.09
N GLY A 773 -2.46 -21.43 -0.91
CA GLY A 773 -3.18 -20.18 -0.67
C GLY A 773 -2.37 -18.93 -1.01
N PHE A 774 -1.07 -18.91 -0.71
CA PHE A 774 -0.16 -17.81 -1.02
C PHE A 774 -0.10 -17.56 -2.54
N ASN A 775 0.15 -18.61 -3.34
CA ASN A 775 0.20 -18.50 -4.80
C ASN A 775 -1.16 -18.12 -5.42
N LEU A 776 -2.26 -18.63 -4.88
CA LEU A 776 -3.62 -18.25 -5.31
C LEU A 776 -3.96 -16.79 -4.93
N ALA A 777 -3.47 -16.30 -3.79
CA ALA A 777 -3.64 -14.92 -3.38
C ALA A 777 -2.93 -13.95 -4.32
N VAL A 778 -1.66 -14.23 -4.67
CA VAL A 778 -0.91 -13.47 -5.68
C VAL A 778 -1.67 -13.40 -7.00
N ALA A 779 -2.15 -14.55 -7.49
CA ALA A 779 -2.97 -14.62 -8.71
C ALA A 779 -4.27 -13.80 -8.61
N THR A 780 -4.91 -13.80 -7.44
CA THR A 780 -6.15 -13.04 -7.20
C THR A 780 -5.91 -11.55 -7.18
N ILE A 781 -4.85 -11.08 -6.51
CA ILE A 781 -4.50 -9.66 -6.45
C ILE A 781 -4.19 -9.13 -7.86
N PHE A 782 -3.53 -9.93 -8.71
CA PHE A 782 -3.32 -9.57 -10.11
C PHE A 782 -4.62 -9.51 -10.91
N GLY A 783 -5.50 -10.52 -10.78
CA GLY A 783 -6.83 -10.49 -11.40
C GLY A 783 -7.64 -9.26 -10.98
N LEU A 784 -7.64 -8.93 -9.68
CA LEU A 784 -8.30 -7.74 -9.13
C LEU A 784 -7.68 -6.45 -9.66
N THR A 785 -6.36 -6.40 -9.83
CA THR A 785 -5.63 -5.26 -10.39
C THR A 785 -6.02 -5.01 -11.85
N LEU A 786 -6.02 -6.06 -12.68
CA LEU A 786 -6.45 -5.94 -14.09
C LEU A 786 -7.93 -5.56 -14.19
N GLY A 787 -8.79 -6.20 -13.40
CA GLY A 787 -10.22 -5.91 -13.35
C GLY A 787 -10.52 -4.48 -12.89
N GLY A 788 -9.82 -4.02 -11.85
CA GLY A 788 -9.92 -2.66 -11.33
C GLY A 788 -9.44 -1.62 -12.36
N ALA A 789 -8.26 -1.81 -12.95
CA ALA A 789 -7.73 -0.92 -13.99
C ALA A 789 -8.65 -0.87 -15.21
N TYR A 790 -9.19 -2.01 -15.64
CA TYR A 790 -10.23 -2.08 -16.68
C TYR A 790 -11.45 -1.25 -16.30
N ALA A 791 -11.99 -1.44 -15.10
CA ALA A 791 -13.20 -0.76 -14.63
C ALA A 791 -13.00 0.76 -14.55
N VAL A 792 -11.88 1.23 -13.99
CA VAL A 792 -11.53 2.65 -13.92
C VAL A 792 -11.46 3.27 -15.31
N VAL A 793 -10.65 2.69 -16.21
CA VAL A 793 -10.42 3.28 -17.53
C VAL A 793 -11.65 3.16 -18.43
N ALA A 794 -12.38 2.04 -18.38
CA ALA A 794 -13.64 1.88 -19.11
C ALA A 794 -14.70 2.89 -18.63
N ARG A 795 -14.75 3.20 -17.32
CA ARG A 795 -15.64 4.22 -16.76
C ARG A 795 -15.27 5.63 -17.23
N ILE A 796 -13.98 5.98 -17.20
CA ILE A 796 -13.50 7.31 -17.62
C ILE A 796 -13.74 7.53 -19.12
N THR A 797 -13.47 6.53 -19.94
CA THR A 797 -13.49 6.67 -21.41
C THR A 797 -14.82 6.29 -22.05
N GLY A 798 -15.69 5.58 -21.32
CA GLY A 798 -16.93 5.01 -21.83
C GLY A 798 -16.73 3.88 -22.85
N ARG A 799 -15.52 3.32 -23.01
CA ARG A 799 -15.23 2.27 -24.01
C ARG A 799 -14.39 1.13 -23.45
N ALA A 800 -14.90 -0.10 -23.60
CA ALA A 800 -14.25 -1.33 -23.12
C ALA A 800 -12.82 -1.54 -23.66
N ARG A 801 -12.58 -1.23 -24.94
CA ARG A 801 -11.24 -1.38 -25.54
C ARG A 801 -10.15 -0.55 -24.87
N TYR A 802 -10.50 0.62 -24.33
CA TYR A 802 -9.55 1.44 -23.58
C TYR A 802 -9.40 0.92 -22.15
N GLY A 803 -10.47 0.35 -21.58
CA GLY A 803 -10.37 -0.46 -20.36
C GLY A 803 -9.36 -1.59 -20.50
N LEU A 804 -9.43 -2.38 -21.58
CA LEU A 804 -8.51 -3.49 -21.84
C LEU A 804 -7.07 -3.00 -22.00
N ALA A 805 -6.86 -1.90 -22.73
CA ALA A 805 -5.55 -1.27 -22.84
C ALA A 805 -5.03 -0.78 -21.48
N GLY A 806 -5.89 -0.18 -20.66
CA GLY A 806 -5.57 0.25 -19.30
C GLY A 806 -5.15 -0.90 -18.40
N ALA A 807 -5.91 -2.01 -18.43
CA ALA A 807 -5.56 -3.23 -17.70
C ALA A 807 -4.18 -3.77 -18.13
N GLY A 808 -3.95 -3.91 -19.44
CA GLY A 808 -2.66 -4.37 -19.97
C GLY A 808 -1.49 -3.47 -19.59
N LEU A 809 -1.67 -2.15 -19.67
CA LEU A 809 -0.61 -1.19 -19.32
C LEU A 809 -0.32 -1.17 -17.81
N VAL A 810 -1.34 -1.25 -16.96
CA VAL A 810 -1.15 -1.27 -15.50
C VAL A 810 -0.50 -2.57 -15.04
N GLY A 811 -0.94 -3.73 -15.57
CA GLY A 811 -0.46 -5.02 -15.08
C GLY A 811 0.80 -5.56 -15.76
N LEU A 812 1.05 -5.20 -17.03
CA LEU A 812 2.11 -5.85 -17.83
C LEU A 812 3.23 -4.90 -18.26
N ALA A 813 3.00 -3.59 -18.34
CA ALA A 813 4.04 -2.69 -18.81
C ALA A 813 5.23 -2.69 -17.83
N GLY A 814 6.43 -3.01 -18.34
CA GLY A 814 7.67 -2.80 -17.62
C GLY A 814 8.28 -1.44 -17.91
N ASN A 815 9.40 -1.16 -17.26
CA ASN A 815 10.14 0.06 -17.54
C ASN A 815 11.05 -0.08 -18.78
N LEU A 816 11.57 1.05 -19.26
CA LEU A 816 12.44 1.09 -20.43
C LEU A 816 13.85 0.58 -20.14
N ALA A 817 14.23 0.30 -18.89
CA ALA A 817 15.54 -0.26 -18.61
C ALA A 817 15.69 -1.67 -19.17
N ALA A 818 14.60 -2.38 -19.47
CA ALA A 818 14.65 -3.65 -20.20
C ALA A 818 15.28 -3.51 -21.61
N ILE A 819 15.22 -2.32 -22.21
CA ILE A 819 15.82 -2.05 -23.53
C ILE A 819 17.04 -1.11 -23.46
N ILE A 820 17.05 -0.16 -22.53
CA ILE A 820 18.11 0.84 -22.36
C ILE A 820 18.98 0.45 -21.16
N PRO A 821 20.30 0.27 -21.34
CA PRO A 821 21.20 0.00 -20.23
C PRO A 821 21.14 1.12 -19.18
N ALA A 822 20.92 0.76 -17.91
CA ALA A 822 20.86 1.70 -16.81
C ALA A 822 21.01 0.98 -15.46
N GLY A 823 21.86 1.51 -14.58
CA GLY A 823 22.18 0.84 -13.30
C GLY A 823 22.72 -0.56 -13.55
N TRP A 824 22.04 -1.58 -13.01
CA TRP A 824 22.37 -3.00 -13.24
C TRP A 824 21.74 -3.58 -14.51
N SER A 825 20.81 -2.87 -15.16
CA SER A 825 20.24 -3.34 -16.42
C SER A 825 21.25 -3.21 -17.56
N ARG A 826 21.51 -4.30 -18.28
CA ARG A 826 22.36 -4.31 -19.49
C ARG A 826 21.61 -3.85 -20.78
N GLY A 827 20.33 -3.46 -20.70
CA GLY A 827 19.40 -3.30 -21.84
C GLY A 827 19.32 -4.44 -22.87
N LEU A 828 19.01 -4.07 -24.12
CA LEU A 828 18.96 -4.95 -25.30
C LEU A 828 20.15 -5.91 -25.49
N PRO A 829 21.42 -5.54 -25.19
CA PRO A 829 22.56 -6.44 -25.30
C PRO A 829 22.38 -7.82 -24.64
N ALA A 830 21.74 -7.93 -23.47
CA ALA A 830 21.53 -9.23 -22.82
C ALA A 830 20.59 -10.13 -23.64
N LEU A 831 19.55 -9.55 -24.25
CA LEU A 831 18.64 -10.27 -25.13
C LEU A 831 19.34 -10.69 -26.43
N GLN A 832 20.18 -9.82 -26.99
CA GLN A 832 20.95 -10.12 -28.21
C GLN A 832 21.94 -11.27 -27.98
N GLU A 833 22.64 -11.27 -26.85
CA GLU A 833 23.55 -12.33 -26.44
C GLU A 833 22.80 -13.66 -26.24
N ALA A 834 21.66 -13.63 -25.53
CA ALA A 834 20.84 -14.81 -25.30
C ALA A 834 20.29 -15.41 -26.62
N LEU A 835 19.85 -14.56 -27.55
CA LEU A 835 19.36 -14.98 -28.87
C LEU A 835 20.48 -15.46 -29.80
N ALA A 836 21.68 -14.87 -29.71
CA ALA A 836 22.84 -15.31 -30.50
C ALA A 836 23.37 -16.67 -30.02
N ASN A 837 23.23 -16.97 -28.73
CA ASN A 837 23.76 -18.17 -28.09
C ASN A 837 22.74 -19.33 -28.01
N GLY A 838 21.49 -19.18 -28.47
CA GLY A 838 20.45 -20.17 -28.16
C GLY A 838 19.23 -20.27 -29.07
N ASP A 839 18.59 -21.44 -28.99
CA ASP A 839 17.22 -21.71 -29.45
C ASP A 839 16.21 -20.88 -28.61
N LEU A 840 15.16 -20.34 -29.22
CA LEU A 840 14.08 -19.62 -28.54
C LEU A 840 13.48 -20.42 -27.38
N ALA A 841 13.48 -21.75 -27.46
CA ALA A 841 13.02 -22.62 -26.38
C ALA A 841 13.88 -22.55 -25.10
N LYS A 842 15.15 -22.12 -25.22
CA LYS A 842 16.10 -22.00 -24.08
C LYS A 842 16.30 -20.55 -23.63
N LEU A 843 15.56 -19.60 -24.20
CA LEU A 843 15.74 -18.17 -23.96
C LEU A 843 15.73 -17.80 -22.47
N GLY A 844 14.83 -18.40 -21.67
CA GLY A 844 14.76 -18.16 -20.23
C GLY A 844 16.06 -18.53 -19.51
N ASN A 845 16.60 -19.72 -19.79
CA ASN A 845 17.87 -20.21 -19.21
C ASN A 845 19.05 -19.32 -19.63
N SER A 846 19.06 -18.87 -20.89
CA SER A 846 20.13 -18.00 -21.41
C SER A 846 20.08 -16.58 -20.83
N LEU A 847 18.90 -16.10 -20.43
CA LEU A 847 18.74 -14.80 -19.78
C LEU A 847 19.10 -14.84 -18.29
N GLY A 848 18.95 -15.97 -17.61
CA GLY A 848 19.27 -16.11 -16.19
C GLY A 848 18.50 -15.13 -15.31
N ASP A 849 19.20 -14.45 -14.38
CA ASP A 849 18.63 -13.47 -13.44
C ASP A 849 18.45 -12.06 -14.04
N TRP A 850 18.56 -11.94 -15.37
CA TRP A 850 18.43 -10.70 -16.13
C TRP A 850 17.29 -9.78 -15.67
N TYR A 851 16.14 -10.38 -15.38
CA TYR A 851 14.92 -9.67 -15.05
C TYR A 851 14.99 -8.84 -13.76
N ILE A 852 16.02 -9.06 -12.92
CA ILE A 852 16.32 -8.24 -11.74
C ILE A 852 16.95 -6.91 -12.14
N GLY A 853 17.81 -6.87 -13.16
CA GLY A 853 18.55 -5.67 -13.59
C GLY A 853 17.67 -4.43 -13.84
N PRO A 854 16.57 -4.54 -14.63
CA PRO A 854 15.62 -3.45 -14.84
C PRO A 854 14.96 -2.90 -13.56
N THR A 855 15.09 -3.56 -12.42
CA THR A 855 14.53 -3.12 -11.12
C THR A 855 15.60 -2.53 -10.21
N ARG A 856 16.83 -2.35 -10.71
CA ARG A 856 18.01 -1.81 -10.00
C ARG A 856 18.67 -0.73 -10.86
N VAL A 857 17.83 0.13 -11.43
CA VAL A 857 18.25 1.25 -12.30
C VAL A 857 18.95 2.31 -11.47
N ILE A 858 18.46 2.54 -10.26
CA ILE A 858 19.06 3.43 -9.28
C ILE A 858 19.91 2.57 -8.30
N PRO A 859 21.22 2.86 -8.15
CA PRO A 859 22.11 2.10 -7.27
C PRO A 859 21.58 1.99 -5.84
N TYR A 860 21.71 0.81 -5.23
CA TYR A 860 21.29 0.51 -3.85
C TYR A 860 19.78 0.67 -3.55
N THR A 861 18.92 0.68 -4.58
CA THR A 861 17.47 0.75 -4.42
C THR A 861 16.76 -0.36 -5.17
N ILE A 862 15.52 -0.65 -4.78
CA ILE A 862 14.61 -1.54 -5.49
C ILE A 862 13.59 -0.67 -6.23
N ASN A 863 13.67 -0.63 -7.56
CA ASN A 863 12.73 0.11 -8.41
C ASN A 863 11.57 -0.81 -8.81
N GLU A 864 10.53 -0.83 -7.99
CA GLU A 864 9.35 -1.66 -8.23
C GLU A 864 8.38 -1.06 -9.26
N PHE A 865 7.82 -1.95 -10.07
CA PHE A 865 6.72 -1.65 -10.98
C PHE A 865 5.85 -2.90 -11.10
N PRO A 866 4.54 -2.77 -11.36
CA PRO A 866 3.59 -3.85 -11.14
C PRO A 866 3.98 -5.18 -11.78
N ALA A 867 4.44 -5.17 -13.04
CA ALA A 867 4.83 -6.39 -13.74
C ALA A 867 5.97 -7.16 -13.05
N PHE A 868 6.98 -6.46 -12.50
CA PHE A 868 8.04 -7.11 -11.72
C PHE A 868 7.50 -7.63 -10.39
N THR A 869 6.76 -6.80 -9.65
CA THR A 869 6.19 -7.14 -8.35
C THR A 869 5.36 -8.43 -8.41
N PHE A 870 4.49 -8.56 -9.42
CA PHE A 870 3.69 -9.80 -9.63
C PHE A 870 4.53 -11.00 -10.10
N LEU A 871 5.60 -10.77 -10.86
CA LEU A 871 6.44 -11.84 -11.38
C LEU A 871 7.40 -12.40 -10.31
N PHE A 872 7.98 -11.51 -9.49
CA PHE A 872 8.79 -11.87 -8.32
C PHE A 872 7.94 -12.54 -7.24
N ALA A 873 6.67 -12.11 -7.14
CA ALA A 873 5.62 -12.71 -6.33
C ALA A 873 5.86 -12.64 -4.82
N ASP A 874 6.46 -11.55 -4.35
CA ASP A 874 6.43 -11.17 -2.92
C ASP A 874 5.03 -10.64 -2.59
N LEU A 875 4.40 -11.18 -1.55
CA LEU A 875 3.08 -10.77 -1.08
C LEU A 875 3.19 -9.54 -0.15
N HIS A 876 4.08 -8.63 -0.51
CA HIS A 876 4.42 -7.45 0.27
C HIS A 876 3.21 -6.48 0.36
N PRO A 877 3.12 -5.65 1.42
CA PRO A 877 2.01 -4.71 1.60
C PRO A 877 1.71 -3.83 0.39
N HIS A 878 2.72 -3.41 -0.38
CA HIS A 878 2.50 -2.58 -1.57
C HIS A 878 1.78 -3.34 -2.70
N LEU A 879 2.06 -4.63 -2.90
CA LEU A 879 1.40 -5.46 -3.91
C LEU A 879 -0.08 -5.62 -3.56
N ILE A 880 -0.38 -5.92 -2.28
CA ILE A 880 -1.75 -6.07 -1.77
C ILE A 880 -2.53 -4.74 -1.90
N ALA A 881 -1.85 -3.60 -1.74
CA ALA A 881 -2.45 -2.28 -1.82
C ALA A 881 -2.84 -1.84 -3.24
N ILE A 882 -2.24 -2.40 -4.31
CA ILE A 882 -2.51 -2.01 -5.71
C ILE A 882 -4.02 -2.01 -6.05
N PRO A 883 -4.77 -3.13 -5.90
CA PRO A 883 -6.19 -3.15 -6.22
C PRO A 883 -7.03 -2.24 -5.30
N ILE A 884 -6.60 -2.01 -4.06
CA ILE A 884 -7.25 -1.08 -3.13
C ILE A 884 -7.05 0.37 -3.60
N GLY A 885 -5.84 0.72 -4.06
CA GLY A 885 -5.56 2.04 -4.65
C GLY A 885 -6.41 2.29 -5.90
N LEU A 886 -6.59 1.27 -6.75
CA LEU A 886 -7.48 1.33 -7.91
C LEU A 886 -8.95 1.49 -7.51
N LEU A 887 -9.40 0.84 -6.44
CA LEU A 887 -10.76 1.01 -5.89
C LEU A 887 -11.01 2.45 -5.44
N VAL A 888 -10.03 3.09 -4.81
CA VAL A 888 -10.12 4.51 -4.39
C VAL A 888 -10.11 5.46 -5.61
N ALA A 889 -9.38 5.10 -6.66
CA ALA A 889 -9.34 5.88 -7.91
C ALA A 889 -10.63 5.74 -8.74
N GLY A 890 -11.29 4.58 -8.66
CA GLY A 890 -12.51 4.25 -9.42
C GLY A 890 -13.76 4.95 -8.93
#